data_AF-A0A1J7H5V0-F1
#
_entry.id   AF-A0A1J7H5V0-F1
#
_cell.length_a   1.000
_cell.length_b   1.000
_cell.length_c   1.000
_cell.angle_alpha   90.00
_cell.angle_beta   90.00
_cell.angle_gamma   90.00
#
_symmetry.space_group_name_H-M   'P 1'
#
loop_
_entity.id
_entity.type
_entity.pdbx_description
1 polymer ?
#
loop_
_entity_poly.entity_id
_entity_poly.type
_entity_poly.pdbx_seq_one_letter_code
_entity_poly.pdbx_strand_id
1 'polypeptide(L)'
;MATIDGTIRLGTVPLSHSQSQWFIRSRTRKAYSINNNLLFSRNSHSHFPLSSSSSHTKHYLSCSSHSTPHTHDELQQQKHADTDVGDVKRELLLLSLPALAGQAIDPLTQLMETAYIGRLGTLELASAGVSITIFNIISKLFNIPLLSVATSFVAQDLANLSSSTSSEQGSLIEFSGNGKPMDTIPQRKQLPSVSTALVLALGIGVFEALALYLGSGMFLRLIGVSTQNPTHIAARHFLSLRALGAPAVVLSLALQGIFRGFKDTKTPVLCLGIGNLSAVFLFPLLMYYFQLGVTGAAISTLISQYIGMLLMIWHLNKRTELLPPKMRDLQFGGYIKSGGFVLGRTVAVLSTMTLGTSMAARQGPVAMAAHQICMQVWLAVSLLTDALAASAQALIASSLSRHEYKVVKEITNFVLRIGLLTGICLTAILGASFGSLATIFTQDAEVLGVVRTVALFVCASQPFNALAYIFDGLHYGVSDFPYAAFSMMSVGAISSVFLAFAPSHFGLQGVWMGLTLFMALRTVAGFVRLLSKNGPWSFLHRDLEAGKENGTLPEFQLALDGVDQAQLAGQLFYKELEANKIPLSHVRICYSPFSRTIHTAQLVATVLNLPFQSPDCKVIEDLRERYFGPTFELLSHDKYSEVWDMDAKDPFVGPEGGESVKDVASRLARAMTIMESEFEGCAILVVSHGDTLQILQTILLAANEHKETTDGDLASVLEAVQVAPILSQHRKYSLLTGELRGVI
;
A
#
# COMPACT_ATOMS: atom_id res chain seq x y z
N MET A 1 63.95 20.69 23.99
CA MET A 1 63.98 21.47 22.73
C MET A 1 62.65 21.22 22.03
N ALA A 2 61.87 22.23 21.63
CA ALA A 2 62.09 23.68 21.68
C ALA A 2 60.99 24.43 22.46
N THR A 3 61.28 25.66 22.85
CA THR A 3 60.40 26.63 23.52
C THR A 3 59.82 27.62 22.50
N ILE A 4 58.50 27.87 22.51
CA ILE A 4 57.81 29.06 23.07
C ILE A 4 58.14 30.39 22.37
N ASP A 5 57.17 30.90 21.60
CA ASP A 5 56.35 32.11 21.88
C ASP A 5 55.06 32.00 21.03
N GLY A 6 53.88 32.58 21.30
CA GLY A 6 53.53 33.77 22.11
C GLY A 6 53.11 34.91 21.15
N THR A 7 51.99 35.64 21.26
CA THR A 7 50.75 35.61 22.08
C THR A 7 49.66 36.40 21.28
N ILE A 8 48.38 36.63 21.61
CA ILE A 8 47.53 36.56 22.83
C ILE A 8 46.04 36.29 22.42
N ARG A 9 45.04 36.45 23.31
CA ARG A 9 43.58 36.47 22.97
C ARG A 9 42.94 37.84 23.20
N LEU A 10 42.15 38.32 22.23
CA LEU A 10 41.07 39.31 22.36
C LEU A 10 40.04 39.04 21.24
N GLY A 11 38.73 38.97 21.44
CA GLY A 11 37.92 38.88 22.66
C GLY A 11 36.46 38.56 22.27
N THR A 12 35.75 37.70 23.02
CA THR A 12 34.42 37.20 22.63
C THR A 12 33.27 38.09 23.09
N VAL A 13 32.35 38.43 22.17
CA VAL A 13 30.98 38.87 22.44
C VAL A 13 30.03 38.06 21.54
N PRO A 14 28.92 37.47 22.04
CA PRO A 14 28.06 36.57 21.28
C PRO A 14 26.77 37.22 20.74
N LEU A 15 25.98 36.43 19.98
CA LEU A 15 24.62 36.70 19.44
C LEU A 15 24.61 37.64 18.20
N SER A 16 23.68 37.52 17.22
CA SER A 16 22.48 36.67 17.10
C SER A 16 22.15 36.22 15.65
N HIS A 17 21.43 35.11 15.54
CA HIS A 17 20.81 34.45 14.37
C HIS A 17 20.34 35.29 13.16
N SER A 18 20.67 34.83 11.95
CA SER A 18 19.66 34.31 11.00
C SER A 18 20.33 33.31 10.02
N GLN A 19 19.59 32.40 9.37
CA GLN A 19 20.14 31.40 8.46
C GLN A 19 19.26 31.11 7.23
N SER A 20 19.90 31.14 6.06
CA SER A 20 19.48 30.47 4.82
C SER A 20 20.73 30.20 3.97
N GLN A 21 20.72 29.13 3.16
CA GLN A 21 21.90 28.62 2.46
C GLN A 21 21.57 28.14 1.03
N TRP A 22 22.62 27.87 0.23
CA TRP A 22 22.56 27.85 -1.24
C TRP A 22 23.32 26.68 -1.88
N PHE A 23 22.85 26.20 -3.04
CA PHE A 23 23.67 25.43 -3.99
C PHE A 23 23.45 25.85 -5.45
N ILE A 24 24.45 25.65 -6.29
CA ILE A 24 24.33 25.70 -7.76
C ILE A 24 24.70 24.34 -8.34
N ARG A 25 23.94 23.89 -9.34
CA ARG A 25 24.38 22.85 -10.29
C ARG A 25 24.46 23.41 -11.72
N SER A 26 25.52 23.10 -12.47
CA SER A 26 25.61 23.39 -13.90
C SER A 26 26.54 22.40 -14.62
N ARG A 27 26.12 21.89 -15.79
CA ARG A 27 26.74 20.69 -16.41
C ARG A 27 27.34 20.94 -17.80
N THR A 28 28.32 21.84 -17.89
CA THR A 28 29.01 22.19 -19.16
C THR A 28 30.42 21.61 -19.25
N ARG A 29 30.62 20.61 -20.14
CA ARG A 29 31.95 20.01 -20.41
C ARG A 29 32.87 20.95 -21.20
N LYS A 30 34.02 21.34 -20.63
CA LYS A 30 35.37 21.25 -21.26
C LYS A 30 36.49 21.69 -20.32
N ALA A 31 37.68 21.13 -20.51
CA ALA A 31 38.89 21.51 -19.78
C ALA A 31 39.66 22.64 -20.47
N TYR A 32 40.43 23.43 -19.71
CA TYR A 32 41.89 23.58 -19.88
C TYR A 32 42.50 24.24 -18.61
N SER A 33 43.81 24.47 -18.59
CA SER A 33 44.58 24.86 -17.40
C SER A 33 45.35 26.19 -17.61
N ILE A 34 46.11 26.61 -16.58
CA ILE A 34 47.20 27.61 -16.57
C ILE A 34 46.83 29.07 -16.22
N ASN A 35 46.86 29.34 -14.90
CA ASN A 35 47.85 30.18 -14.20
C ASN A 35 47.79 31.74 -14.25
N ASN A 36 47.69 32.33 -13.04
CA ASN A 36 48.30 33.57 -12.55
C ASN A 36 48.16 34.95 -13.28
N ASN A 37 47.74 35.95 -12.49
CA ASN A 37 48.57 37.08 -11.97
C ASN A 37 48.05 38.54 -12.15
N LEU A 38 48.12 39.27 -11.02
CA LEU A 38 48.51 40.68 -10.82
C LEU A 38 47.54 41.87 -11.07
N LEU A 39 47.22 42.50 -9.92
CA LEU A 39 47.33 43.95 -9.61
C LEU A 39 46.29 44.97 -10.10
N PHE A 40 45.75 45.70 -9.09
CA PHE A 40 45.52 47.16 -9.05
C PHE A 40 44.39 47.75 -9.94
N SER A 41 43.77 48.89 -9.60
CA SER A 41 43.69 49.63 -8.32
C SER A 41 42.72 50.81 -8.46
N ARG A 42 41.94 51.08 -7.40
CA ARG A 42 41.41 52.40 -6.99
C ARG A 42 40.43 53.15 -7.92
N ASN A 43 39.34 53.57 -7.26
CA ASN A 43 38.83 54.95 -7.20
C ASN A 43 37.88 55.43 -8.32
N SER A 44 36.93 56.35 -8.04
CA SER A 44 36.34 56.81 -6.76
C SER A 44 35.23 57.84 -7.03
N HIS A 45 34.36 58.08 -6.03
CA HIS A 45 33.57 59.31 -5.85
C HIS A 45 32.43 59.57 -6.87
N SER A 46 31.34 60.30 -6.55
CA SER A 46 30.77 60.69 -5.24
C SER A 46 29.37 61.34 -5.36
N HIS A 47 28.65 61.40 -4.22
CA HIS A 47 27.46 62.23 -3.90
C HIS A 47 26.15 61.91 -4.66
N PHE A 48 24.95 61.85 -4.05
CA PHE A 48 24.25 62.69 -3.03
C PHE A 48 23.77 64.07 -3.57
N PRO A 49 22.65 64.68 -3.08
CA PRO A 49 21.80 64.28 -1.94
C PRO A 49 20.25 64.31 -2.14
N LEU A 50 19.55 64.08 -1.03
CA LEU A 50 18.11 63.94 -0.78
C LEU A 50 17.25 65.22 -0.93
N SER A 51 15.94 65.00 -1.08
CA SER A 51 14.84 65.69 -0.34
C SER A 51 13.58 64.77 -0.37
N SER A 52 12.87 64.40 0.72
CA SER A 52 12.16 65.16 1.78
C SER A 52 10.95 65.95 1.27
N SER A 53 9.72 65.85 1.80
CA SER A 53 9.18 65.10 2.96
C SER A 53 7.63 65.10 2.98
N SER A 54 7.00 64.43 3.96
CA SER A 54 5.78 64.82 4.73
C SER A 54 4.62 65.61 4.04
N SER A 55 3.32 65.39 4.27
CA SER A 55 2.56 64.45 5.14
C SER A 55 1.04 64.79 5.07
N HIS A 56 0.22 64.06 5.85
CA HIS A 56 -1.05 64.51 6.48
C HIS A 56 -2.41 64.52 5.72
N THR A 57 -3.26 63.60 6.20
CA THR A 57 -4.67 63.80 6.63
C THR A 57 -5.80 63.36 5.69
N LYS A 58 -6.86 62.83 6.33
CA LYS A 58 -8.01 62.14 5.73
C LYS A 58 -9.14 63.10 5.38
N HIS A 59 -9.90 62.79 4.32
CA HIS A 59 -11.32 63.11 4.21
C HIS A 59 -12.07 61.96 3.52
N TYR A 60 -13.29 61.66 3.96
CA TYR A 60 -14.18 60.64 3.37
C TYR A 60 -15.15 61.30 2.38
N LEU A 61 -15.30 60.74 1.16
CA LEU A 61 -16.60 60.42 0.55
C LEU A 61 -16.47 59.73 -0.83
N SER A 62 -17.45 58.87 -1.14
CA SER A 62 -17.83 58.35 -2.47
C SER A 62 -16.98 57.24 -3.13
N CYS A 63 -17.60 56.05 -3.22
CA CYS A 63 -17.57 55.09 -4.33
C CYS A 63 -16.25 54.71 -5.05
N SER A 64 -15.72 53.53 -4.70
CA SER A 64 -15.61 52.40 -5.64
C SER A 64 -15.22 51.10 -4.91
N SER A 65 -15.57 49.95 -5.48
CA SER A 65 -15.35 48.63 -4.86
C SER A 65 -14.05 47.99 -5.35
N HIS A 66 -13.03 47.93 -4.48
CA HIS A 66 -11.87 47.06 -4.67
C HIS A 66 -11.70 46.13 -3.46
N SER A 67 -12.17 44.90 -3.60
CA SER A 67 -11.79 43.77 -2.74
C SER A 67 -10.34 43.38 -3.02
N THR A 68 -9.55 43.19 -1.96
CA THR A 68 -8.17 42.68 -2.04
C THR A 68 -8.12 41.26 -2.62
N PRO A 69 -7.12 40.91 -3.46
CA PRO A 69 -7.15 39.66 -4.23
C PRO A 69 -6.87 38.37 -3.44
N HIS A 70 -6.39 38.45 -2.19
CA HIS A 70 -5.89 37.29 -1.44
C HIS A 70 -6.88 36.12 -1.27
N THR A 71 -8.18 36.37 -1.16
CA THR A 71 -9.17 35.31 -1.00
C THR A 71 -9.39 34.46 -2.26
N HIS A 72 -8.98 34.89 -3.45
CA HIS A 72 -9.21 34.14 -4.68
C HIS A 72 -8.21 33.01 -4.92
N ASP A 73 -6.97 33.14 -4.46
CA ASP A 73 -5.94 32.11 -4.63
C ASP A 73 -6.07 30.99 -3.59
N GLU A 74 -6.40 31.33 -2.33
CA GLU A 74 -6.77 30.36 -1.29
C GLU A 74 -7.96 29.50 -1.73
N LEU A 75 -9.03 30.15 -2.24
CA LEU A 75 -10.20 29.46 -2.81
C LEU A 75 -9.89 28.66 -4.09
N GLN A 76 -8.77 28.90 -4.76
CA GLN A 76 -8.35 28.08 -5.92
C GLN A 76 -7.46 26.91 -5.49
N GLN A 77 -6.49 27.10 -4.59
CA GLN A 77 -5.67 26.00 -4.07
C GLN A 77 -6.51 24.98 -3.29
N GLN A 78 -7.40 25.44 -2.41
CA GLN A 78 -8.27 24.55 -1.65
C GLN A 78 -9.24 23.79 -2.56
N LYS A 79 -9.75 24.45 -3.61
CA LYS A 79 -10.61 23.82 -4.63
C LYS A 79 -9.86 22.82 -5.53
N HIS A 80 -8.57 23.06 -5.82
CA HIS A 80 -7.76 22.10 -6.56
C HIS A 80 -7.50 20.84 -5.72
N ALA A 81 -7.22 21.00 -4.42
CA ALA A 81 -7.11 19.89 -3.48
C ALA A 81 -8.43 19.10 -3.36
N ASP A 82 -9.56 19.78 -3.10
CA ASP A 82 -10.88 19.14 -3.02
C ASP A 82 -11.30 18.40 -4.31
N THR A 83 -10.76 18.80 -5.47
CA THR A 83 -11.02 18.11 -6.75
C THR A 83 -10.32 16.75 -6.82
N ASP A 84 -9.02 16.71 -6.50
CA ASP A 84 -8.20 15.49 -6.47
C ASP A 84 -8.73 14.49 -5.43
N VAL A 85 -9.02 15.02 -4.24
CA VAL A 85 -9.68 14.37 -3.10
C VAL A 85 -11.11 13.88 -3.42
N GLY A 86 -11.75 14.44 -4.44
CA GLY A 86 -13.05 14.01 -4.97
C GLY A 86 -12.94 12.80 -5.89
N ASP A 87 -12.01 12.82 -6.84
CA ASP A 87 -11.85 11.72 -7.81
C ASP A 87 -11.27 10.45 -7.18
N VAL A 88 -10.39 10.51 -6.17
CA VAL A 88 -9.91 9.30 -5.44
C VAL A 88 -11.05 8.49 -4.82
N LYS A 89 -12.06 9.17 -4.24
CA LYS A 89 -13.26 8.51 -3.65
C LYS A 89 -14.14 7.87 -4.73
N ARG A 90 -14.21 8.50 -5.90
CA ARG A 90 -14.94 8.02 -7.07
C ARG A 90 -14.24 6.82 -7.71
N GLU A 91 -12.91 6.86 -7.84
CA GLU A 91 -12.08 5.75 -8.32
C GLU A 91 -12.25 4.52 -7.43
N LEU A 92 -12.15 4.67 -6.11
CA LEU A 92 -12.37 3.59 -5.14
C LEU A 92 -13.73 2.90 -5.34
N LEU A 93 -14.81 3.66 -5.55
CA LEU A 93 -16.14 3.10 -5.80
C LEU A 93 -16.23 2.41 -7.17
N LEU A 94 -15.62 2.99 -8.21
CA LEU A 94 -15.55 2.42 -9.56
C LEU A 94 -14.70 1.13 -9.63
N LEU A 95 -13.69 0.99 -8.75
CA LEU A 95 -12.91 -0.25 -8.58
C LEU A 95 -13.67 -1.29 -7.73
N SER A 96 -14.40 -0.85 -6.71
CA SER A 96 -15.15 -1.74 -5.80
C SER A 96 -16.32 -2.43 -6.51
N LEU A 97 -17.07 -1.73 -7.36
CA LEU A 97 -18.28 -2.26 -8.01
C LEU A 97 -18.02 -3.51 -8.90
N PRO A 98 -17.02 -3.52 -9.81
CA PRO A 98 -16.66 -4.73 -10.55
C PRO A 98 -16.08 -5.85 -9.68
N ALA A 99 -15.31 -5.50 -8.63
CA ALA A 99 -14.75 -6.47 -7.70
C ALA A 99 -15.88 -7.20 -6.94
N LEU A 100 -16.85 -6.45 -6.42
CA LEU A 100 -18.08 -6.96 -5.79
C LEU A 100 -18.81 -7.95 -6.71
N ALA A 101 -19.09 -7.53 -7.95
CA ALA A 101 -19.82 -8.37 -8.91
C ALA A 101 -19.07 -9.67 -9.28
N GLY A 102 -17.74 -9.60 -9.42
CA GLY A 102 -16.91 -10.77 -9.71
C GLY A 102 -16.77 -11.74 -8.53
N GLN A 103 -16.67 -11.23 -7.30
CA GLN A 103 -16.52 -12.05 -6.11
C GLN A 103 -17.85 -12.68 -5.66
N ALA A 104 -18.98 -11.99 -5.80
CA ALA A 104 -20.29 -12.43 -5.29
C ALA A 104 -20.80 -13.77 -5.85
N ILE A 105 -20.30 -14.20 -7.01
CA ILE A 105 -20.68 -15.45 -7.69
C ILE A 105 -20.47 -16.69 -6.79
N ASP A 106 -19.30 -16.78 -6.14
CA ASP A 106 -18.93 -17.95 -5.33
C ASP A 106 -19.83 -18.08 -4.08
N PRO A 107 -20.04 -17.05 -3.25
CA PRO A 107 -20.93 -17.15 -2.10
C PRO A 107 -22.41 -17.28 -2.46
N LEU A 108 -22.89 -16.67 -3.55
CA LEU A 108 -24.27 -16.89 -4.02
C LEU A 108 -24.51 -18.37 -4.36
N THR A 109 -23.55 -19.02 -5.02
CA THR A 109 -23.63 -20.45 -5.34
C THR A 109 -23.57 -21.31 -4.08
N GLN A 110 -22.77 -20.95 -3.09
CA GLN A 110 -22.70 -21.65 -1.80
C GLN A 110 -23.96 -21.44 -0.94
N LEU A 111 -24.60 -20.27 -0.99
CA LEU A 111 -25.93 -20.05 -0.41
C LEU A 111 -26.97 -20.95 -1.07
N MET A 112 -26.94 -21.11 -2.40
CA MET A 112 -27.85 -22.02 -3.11
C MET A 112 -27.55 -23.50 -2.84
N GLU A 113 -26.29 -23.94 -2.79
CA GLU A 113 -25.90 -25.30 -2.33
C GLU A 113 -26.50 -25.57 -0.93
N THR A 114 -26.34 -24.61 -0.01
CA THR A 114 -26.86 -24.69 1.36
C THR A 114 -28.39 -24.70 1.41
N ALA A 115 -29.07 -23.87 0.61
CA ALA A 115 -30.54 -23.78 0.60
C ALA A 115 -31.23 -24.97 -0.08
N TYR A 116 -30.60 -25.59 -1.09
CA TYR A 116 -31.10 -26.84 -1.65
C TYR A 116 -30.87 -28.01 -0.69
N ILE A 117 -29.72 -28.09 -0.01
CA ILE A 117 -29.47 -29.19 0.95
C ILE A 117 -30.39 -29.06 2.18
N GLY A 118 -30.61 -27.86 2.71
CA GLY A 118 -31.49 -27.61 3.86
C GLY A 118 -32.98 -27.91 3.65
N ARG A 119 -33.39 -28.15 2.40
CA ARG A 119 -34.73 -28.63 2.02
C ARG A 119 -34.83 -30.16 1.89
N LEU A 120 -33.71 -30.88 1.86
CA LEU A 120 -33.72 -32.34 1.99
C LEU A 120 -33.90 -32.76 3.46
N GLY A 121 -33.22 -32.07 4.37
CA GLY A 121 -33.39 -32.29 5.81
C GLY A 121 -32.25 -31.72 6.67
N THR A 122 -32.41 -31.88 7.98
CA THR A 122 -31.53 -31.32 9.01
C THR A 122 -30.26 -32.16 9.19
N LEU A 123 -30.35 -33.48 9.02
CA LEU A 123 -29.20 -34.38 9.06
C LEU A 123 -28.27 -34.12 7.86
N GLU A 124 -28.89 -33.89 6.71
CA GLU A 124 -28.32 -33.62 5.40
C GLU A 124 -27.52 -32.31 5.43
N LEU A 125 -28.14 -31.23 5.92
CA LEU A 125 -27.55 -29.91 6.05
C LEU A 125 -26.40 -29.86 7.06
N ALA A 126 -26.57 -30.49 8.21
CA ALA A 126 -25.49 -30.61 9.21
C ALA A 126 -24.28 -31.38 8.64
N SER A 127 -24.55 -32.48 7.95
CA SER A 127 -23.52 -33.33 7.33
C SER A 127 -22.75 -32.61 6.23
N ALA A 128 -23.46 -31.89 5.36
CA ALA A 128 -22.83 -31.06 4.33
C ALA A 128 -21.99 -29.93 4.95
N GLY A 129 -22.50 -29.22 5.96
CA GLY A 129 -21.80 -28.08 6.56
C GLY A 129 -20.46 -28.45 7.20
N VAL A 130 -20.40 -29.57 7.94
CA VAL A 130 -19.13 -30.10 8.49
C VAL A 130 -18.17 -30.47 7.37
N SER A 131 -18.64 -31.14 6.33
CA SER A 131 -17.79 -31.60 5.22
C SER A 131 -17.28 -30.45 4.34
N ILE A 132 -18.12 -29.46 4.05
CA ILE A 132 -17.73 -28.20 3.37
C ILE A 132 -16.67 -27.47 4.21
N THR A 133 -16.81 -27.46 5.53
CA THR A 133 -15.82 -26.86 6.43
C THR A 133 -14.48 -27.59 6.35
N ILE A 134 -14.45 -28.92 6.50
CA ILE A 134 -13.22 -29.73 6.38
C ILE A 134 -12.51 -29.48 5.04
N PHE A 135 -13.26 -29.56 3.94
CA PHE A 135 -12.77 -29.31 2.60
C PHE A 135 -12.16 -27.90 2.50
N ASN A 136 -12.92 -26.86 2.86
CA ASN A 136 -12.48 -25.47 2.75
C ASN A 136 -11.24 -25.15 3.59
N ILE A 137 -11.05 -25.77 4.75
CA ILE A 137 -9.84 -25.58 5.57
C ILE A 137 -8.62 -26.18 4.86
N ILE A 138 -8.73 -27.45 4.46
CA ILE A 138 -7.62 -28.21 3.85
C ILE A 138 -7.25 -27.61 2.50
N SER A 139 -8.24 -27.31 1.64
CA SER A 139 -8.00 -26.65 0.36
C SER A 139 -7.41 -25.25 0.52
N LYS A 140 -7.87 -24.42 1.47
CA LYS A 140 -7.27 -23.08 1.65
C LYS A 140 -5.85 -23.14 2.20
N LEU A 141 -5.54 -24.13 3.05
CA LEU A 141 -4.19 -24.34 3.60
C LEU A 141 -3.15 -24.63 2.49
N PHE A 142 -3.47 -25.54 1.56
CA PHE A 142 -2.54 -25.94 0.50
C PHE A 142 -2.54 -25.00 -0.71
N ASN A 143 -3.68 -24.38 -1.06
CA ASN A 143 -3.82 -23.71 -2.35
C ASN A 143 -3.53 -22.19 -2.34
N ILE A 144 -3.57 -21.54 -1.17
CA ILE A 144 -3.13 -20.14 -1.04
C ILE A 144 -1.63 -19.95 -1.37
N PRO A 145 -0.68 -20.76 -0.83
CA PRO A 145 0.73 -20.62 -1.22
C PRO A 145 0.93 -20.91 -2.71
N LEU A 146 0.25 -21.93 -3.25
CA LEU A 146 0.33 -22.30 -4.66
C LEU A 146 -0.12 -21.18 -5.61
N LEU A 147 -1.22 -20.48 -5.28
CA LEU A 147 -1.71 -19.32 -6.05
C LEU A 147 -0.66 -18.21 -6.13
N SER A 148 -0.03 -17.85 -5.01
CA SER A 148 1.04 -16.84 -4.98
C SER A 148 2.26 -17.28 -5.80
N VAL A 149 2.71 -18.52 -5.61
CA VAL A 149 3.88 -19.08 -6.31
C VAL A 149 3.65 -19.15 -7.83
N ALA A 150 2.50 -19.64 -8.28
CA ALA A 150 2.15 -19.72 -9.70
C ALA A 150 2.06 -18.34 -10.36
N THR A 151 1.53 -17.33 -9.64
CA THR A 151 1.48 -15.94 -10.14
C THR A 151 2.90 -15.38 -10.33
N SER A 152 3.78 -15.58 -9.34
CA SER A 152 5.16 -15.07 -9.38
C SER A 152 6.00 -15.70 -10.51
N PHE A 153 5.95 -17.03 -10.69
CA PHE A 153 6.73 -17.70 -11.73
C PHE A 153 6.33 -17.28 -13.15
N VAL A 154 5.03 -17.13 -13.42
CA VAL A 154 4.56 -16.70 -14.75
C VAL A 154 4.88 -15.23 -15.03
N ALA A 155 4.81 -14.37 -13.99
CA ALA A 155 5.26 -12.98 -14.12
C ALA A 155 6.77 -12.89 -14.40
N GLN A 156 7.58 -13.75 -13.77
CA GLN A 156 9.04 -13.77 -13.93
C GLN A 156 9.47 -14.30 -15.31
N ASP A 157 8.91 -15.42 -15.80
CA ASP A 157 9.16 -15.90 -17.17
C ASP A 157 8.76 -14.85 -18.22
N LEU A 158 7.61 -14.17 -18.03
CA LEU A 158 7.13 -13.15 -18.95
C LEU A 158 8.04 -11.89 -18.96
N ALA A 159 8.57 -11.50 -17.80
CA ALA A 159 9.55 -10.43 -17.69
C ALA A 159 10.88 -10.81 -18.38
N ASN A 160 11.42 -11.99 -18.09
CA ASN A 160 12.65 -12.51 -18.70
C ASN A 160 12.58 -12.53 -20.23
N LEU A 161 11.44 -13.01 -20.78
CA LEU A 161 11.18 -12.98 -22.21
C LEU A 161 11.20 -11.55 -22.77
N SER A 162 10.55 -10.60 -22.09
CA SER A 162 10.51 -9.21 -22.57
C SER A 162 11.90 -8.57 -22.62
N SER A 163 12.78 -8.84 -21.64
CA SER A 163 14.18 -8.40 -21.68
C SER A 163 14.96 -9.01 -22.84
N SER A 164 14.79 -10.32 -23.13
CA SER A 164 15.48 -10.94 -24.28
C SER A 164 15.01 -10.40 -25.63
N THR A 165 13.70 -10.17 -25.82
CA THR A 165 13.19 -9.63 -27.10
C THR A 165 13.68 -8.20 -27.34
N SER A 166 13.77 -7.37 -26.29
CA SER A 166 14.38 -6.03 -26.41
C SER A 166 15.90 -6.05 -26.63
N SER A 167 16.60 -7.16 -26.39
CA SER A 167 18.01 -7.32 -26.74
C SER A 167 18.22 -7.72 -28.21
N GLU A 168 17.33 -8.53 -28.78
CA GLU A 168 17.46 -9.00 -30.18
C GLU A 168 16.95 -7.99 -31.22
N GLN A 169 16.00 -7.12 -30.86
CA GLN A 169 15.42 -6.15 -31.81
C GLN A 169 16.32 -4.94 -32.15
N GLY A 170 17.56 -4.90 -31.62
CA GLY A 170 18.55 -3.89 -31.96
C GLY A 170 19.25 -4.06 -33.32
N SER A 171 19.02 -5.16 -34.05
CA SER A 171 19.83 -5.52 -35.25
C SER A 171 19.05 -5.73 -36.55
N LEU A 172 17.72 -5.55 -36.58
CA LEU A 172 16.90 -5.69 -37.80
C LEU A 172 15.87 -4.55 -37.95
N ILE A 173 16.36 -3.34 -38.22
CA ILE A 173 15.55 -2.26 -38.83
C ILE A 173 15.79 -2.28 -40.33
N GLU A 174 15.07 -3.15 -41.04
CA GLU A 174 15.06 -3.15 -42.51
C GLU A 174 13.78 -2.43 -43.02
N PHE A 175 13.95 -1.52 -43.99
CA PHE A 175 12.86 -0.67 -44.46
C PHE A 175 11.81 -1.46 -45.26
N SER A 176 10.57 -1.47 -44.80
CA SER A 176 9.43 -1.81 -45.66
C SER A 176 8.20 -0.98 -45.31
N GLY A 177 7.98 0.09 -46.08
CA GLY A 177 6.86 0.99 -45.88
C GLY A 177 5.60 0.51 -46.58
N ASN A 178 4.59 0.07 -45.83
CA ASN A 178 3.20 0.18 -46.25
C ASN A 178 2.22 0.18 -45.07
N GLY A 179 1.32 1.17 -45.03
CA GLY A 179 0.45 1.44 -43.88
C GLY A 179 -0.74 0.50 -43.76
N LYS A 180 -0.52 -0.69 -43.18
CA LYS A 180 -1.59 -1.51 -42.60
C LYS A 180 -1.14 -2.06 -41.23
N PRO A 181 -1.99 -2.03 -40.19
CA PRO A 181 -1.77 -2.86 -39.02
C PRO A 181 -1.89 -4.32 -39.47
N MET A 182 -0.78 -5.04 -39.46
CA MET A 182 -0.80 -6.49 -39.70
C MET A 182 -1.42 -7.14 -38.45
N ASP A 183 -2.54 -7.86 -38.61
CA ASP A 183 -3.12 -8.65 -37.54
C ASP A 183 -2.10 -9.68 -37.06
N THR A 184 -1.49 -9.40 -35.90
CA THR A 184 -0.50 -10.30 -35.29
C THR A 184 -1.22 -11.56 -34.82
N ILE A 185 -1.11 -12.62 -35.62
CA ILE A 185 -1.48 -13.97 -35.22
C ILE A 185 -0.92 -14.20 -33.81
N PRO A 186 -1.74 -14.57 -32.80
CA PRO A 186 -1.30 -14.63 -31.42
C PRO A 186 -0.27 -15.76 -31.25
N GLN A 187 0.99 -15.39 -31.40
CA GLN A 187 2.13 -16.28 -31.34
C GLN A 187 2.18 -16.90 -29.94
N ARG A 188 1.88 -18.21 -29.87
CA ARG A 188 1.73 -18.90 -28.60
C ARG A 188 3.05 -18.84 -27.83
N LYS A 189 3.01 -18.32 -26.60
CA LYS A 189 4.22 -18.19 -25.78
C LYS A 189 4.61 -19.55 -25.20
N GLN A 190 5.85 -19.95 -25.43
CA GLN A 190 6.43 -21.17 -24.87
C GLN A 190 6.96 -20.86 -23.46
N LEU A 191 6.26 -21.36 -22.44
CA LEU A 191 6.47 -20.99 -21.04
C LEU A 191 6.65 -22.25 -20.18
N PRO A 192 7.89 -22.67 -19.85
CA PRO A 192 8.12 -23.86 -19.05
C PRO A 192 7.61 -23.71 -17.60
N SER A 193 7.61 -22.49 -17.03
CA SER A 193 7.01 -22.21 -15.72
C SER A 193 5.54 -22.63 -15.63
N VAL A 194 4.74 -22.37 -16.66
CA VAL A 194 3.31 -22.72 -16.73
C VAL A 194 3.12 -24.23 -16.64
N SER A 195 3.93 -24.99 -17.38
CA SER A 195 3.91 -26.46 -17.35
C SER A 195 4.30 -27.00 -15.96
N THR A 196 5.40 -26.50 -15.39
CA THR A 196 5.85 -26.88 -14.04
C THR A 196 4.81 -26.54 -12.97
N ALA A 197 4.16 -25.37 -13.05
CA ALA A 197 3.12 -24.95 -12.11
C ALA A 197 1.85 -25.82 -12.21
N LEU A 198 1.42 -26.21 -13.42
CA LEU A 198 0.28 -27.10 -13.62
C LEU A 198 0.57 -28.53 -13.13
N VAL A 199 1.78 -29.05 -13.37
CA VAL A 199 2.19 -30.38 -12.87
C VAL A 199 2.27 -30.38 -11.33
N LEU A 200 2.84 -29.33 -10.72
CA LEU A 200 2.87 -29.17 -9.26
C LEU A 200 1.46 -29.07 -8.67
N ALA A 201 0.58 -28.28 -9.29
CA ALA A 201 -0.81 -28.14 -8.88
C ALA A 201 -1.59 -29.45 -8.98
N LEU A 202 -1.42 -30.21 -10.07
CA LEU A 202 -2.04 -31.52 -10.20
C LEU A 202 -1.53 -32.51 -9.15
N GLY A 203 -0.22 -32.51 -8.86
CA GLY A 203 0.39 -33.34 -7.82
C GLY A 203 -0.14 -33.02 -6.42
N ILE A 204 -0.18 -31.74 -6.05
CA ILE A 204 -0.74 -31.26 -4.78
C ILE A 204 -2.23 -31.61 -4.69
N GLY A 205 -3.01 -31.39 -5.75
CA GLY A 205 -4.45 -31.64 -5.74
C GLY A 205 -4.84 -33.11 -5.70
N VAL A 206 -4.07 -34.00 -6.33
CA VAL A 206 -4.23 -35.45 -6.21
C VAL A 206 -3.84 -35.93 -4.80
N PHE A 207 -2.79 -35.35 -4.20
CA PHE A 207 -2.44 -35.62 -2.80
C PHE A 207 -3.54 -35.13 -1.83
N GLU A 208 -4.07 -33.93 -2.04
CA GLU A 208 -5.18 -33.35 -1.26
C GLU A 208 -6.43 -34.24 -1.36
N ALA A 209 -6.80 -34.67 -2.57
CA ALA A 209 -7.91 -35.58 -2.82
C ALA A 209 -7.74 -36.91 -2.07
N LEU A 210 -6.55 -37.53 -2.16
CA LEU A 210 -6.25 -38.80 -1.50
C LEU A 210 -6.29 -38.66 0.03
N ALA A 211 -5.71 -37.58 0.56
CA ALA A 211 -5.72 -37.26 1.98
C ALA A 211 -7.13 -37.02 2.51
N LEU A 212 -7.96 -36.25 1.80
CA LEU A 212 -9.37 -36.00 2.15
C LEU A 212 -10.22 -37.28 2.06
N TYR A 213 -10.03 -38.09 1.02
CA TYR A 213 -10.81 -39.31 0.80
C TYR A 213 -10.53 -40.37 1.88
N LEU A 214 -9.24 -40.72 2.08
CA LEU A 214 -8.82 -41.70 3.08
C LEU A 214 -8.96 -41.16 4.51
N GLY A 215 -8.58 -39.91 4.74
CA GLY A 215 -8.65 -39.23 6.03
C GLY A 215 -10.04 -38.75 6.44
N SER A 216 -11.06 -38.88 5.57
CA SER A 216 -12.45 -38.44 5.79
C SER A 216 -12.99 -38.74 7.20
N GLY A 217 -12.90 -39.99 7.63
CA GLY A 217 -13.34 -40.43 8.96
C GLY A 217 -12.47 -39.94 10.13
N MET A 218 -11.22 -39.58 9.89
CA MET A 218 -10.32 -38.98 10.89
C MET A 218 -10.63 -37.49 11.09
N PHE A 219 -10.79 -36.73 10.00
CA PHE A 219 -11.11 -35.31 10.06
C PHE A 219 -12.48 -35.04 10.68
N LEU A 220 -13.49 -35.88 10.40
CA LEU A 220 -14.80 -35.80 11.04
C LEU A 220 -14.71 -35.98 12.57
N ARG A 221 -13.95 -36.98 13.03
CA ARG A 221 -13.69 -37.20 14.46
C ARG A 221 -12.96 -36.03 15.12
N LEU A 222 -12.02 -35.40 14.40
CA LEU A 222 -11.29 -34.21 14.89
C LEU A 222 -12.23 -33.01 15.11
N ILE A 223 -13.18 -32.79 14.19
CA ILE A 223 -14.27 -31.79 14.34
C ILE A 223 -15.35 -32.25 15.35
N GLY A 224 -15.20 -33.42 15.99
CA GLY A 224 -16.09 -33.90 17.05
C GLY A 224 -17.33 -34.63 16.56
N VAL A 225 -17.45 -34.89 15.25
CA VAL A 225 -18.43 -35.84 14.70
C VAL A 225 -17.90 -37.25 14.98
N SER A 226 -18.31 -37.84 16.11
CA SER A 226 -17.97 -39.22 16.47
C SER A 226 -18.74 -40.24 15.62
N THR A 227 -18.30 -41.50 15.59
CA THR A 227 -19.02 -42.59 14.90
C THR A 227 -20.41 -42.91 15.46
N GLN A 228 -20.77 -42.33 16.62
CA GLN A 228 -22.09 -42.45 17.23
C GLN A 228 -23.04 -41.29 16.84
N ASN A 229 -22.50 -40.19 16.29
CA ASN A 229 -23.31 -39.06 15.84
C ASN A 229 -23.96 -39.43 14.49
N PRO A 230 -25.30 -39.30 14.33
CA PRO A 230 -25.99 -39.62 13.08
C PRO A 230 -25.38 -38.98 11.82
N THR A 231 -24.82 -37.77 11.94
CA THR A 231 -24.19 -37.06 10.80
C THR A 231 -22.96 -37.79 10.23
N HIS A 232 -22.28 -38.65 11.00
CA HIS A 232 -20.99 -39.21 10.62
C HIS A 232 -21.00 -39.97 9.28
N ILE A 233 -22.04 -40.75 9.01
CA ILE A 233 -22.11 -41.58 7.79
C ILE A 233 -22.33 -40.70 6.56
N ALA A 234 -23.35 -39.83 6.61
CA ALA A 234 -23.67 -38.91 5.52
C ALA A 234 -22.55 -37.88 5.27
N ALA A 235 -21.97 -37.32 6.33
CA ALA A 235 -20.85 -36.38 6.23
C ALA A 235 -19.61 -37.06 5.61
N ARG A 236 -19.29 -38.31 6.00
CA ARG A 236 -18.18 -39.06 5.39
C ARG A 236 -18.41 -39.30 3.91
N HIS A 237 -19.62 -39.69 3.51
CA HIS A 237 -19.93 -39.93 2.10
C HIS A 237 -19.81 -38.65 1.26
N PHE A 238 -20.41 -37.54 1.73
CA PHE A 238 -20.32 -36.23 1.07
C PHE A 238 -18.88 -35.71 0.99
N LEU A 239 -18.10 -35.84 2.07
CA LEU A 239 -16.70 -35.42 2.10
C LEU A 239 -15.83 -36.25 1.15
N SER A 240 -16.00 -37.58 1.11
CA SER A 240 -15.30 -38.46 0.18
C SER A 240 -15.65 -38.15 -1.28
N LEU A 241 -16.89 -37.77 -1.61
CA LEU A 241 -17.25 -37.33 -2.95
C LEU A 241 -16.66 -35.96 -3.30
N ARG A 242 -16.74 -34.98 -2.39
CA ARG A 242 -16.14 -33.64 -2.60
C ARG A 242 -14.61 -33.69 -2.68
N ALA A 243 -13.94 -34.64 -2.02
CA ALA A 243 -12.51 -34.88 -2.13
C ALA A 243 -12.04 -35.08 -3.58
N LEU A 244 -12.87 -35.72 -4.42
CA LEU A 244 -12.59 -35.92 -5.84
C LEU A 244 -12.55 -34.60 -6.64
N GLY A 245 -13.09 -33.50 -6.09
CA GLY A 245 -13.06 -32.16 -6.68
C GLY A 245 -11.81 -31.34 -6.33
N ALA A 246 -11.06 -31.75 -5.30
CA ALA A 246 -9.83 -31.08 -4.90
C ALA A 246 -8.84 -30.87 -6.07
N PRO A 247 -8.56 -31.85 -6.97
CA PRO A 247 -7.62 -31.65 -8.08
C PRO A 247 -8.07 -30.54 -9.03
N ALA A 248 -9.39 -30.43 -9.29
CA ALA A 248 -9.95 -29.38 -10.13
C ALA A 248 -9.89 -28.00 -9.45
N VAL A 249 -10.10 -27.93 -8.13
CA VAL A 249 -9.97 -26.69 -7.34
C VAL A 249 -8.52 -26.20 -7.31
N VAL A 250 -7.58 -27.09 -6.98
CA VAL A 250 -6.14 -26.79 -6.91
C VAL A 250 -5.63 -26.30 -8.27
N LEU A 251 -5.97 -27.02 -9.34
CA LEU A 251 -5.55 -26.67 -10.70
C LEU A 251 -6.22 -25.36 -11.18
N SER A 252 -7.49 -25.11 -10.83
CA SER A 252 -8.18 -23.83 -11.12
C SER A 252 -7.57 -22.65 -10.37
N LEU A 253 -6.99 -22.86 -9.18
CA LEU A 253 -6.28 -21.82 -8.44
C LEU A 253 -4.89 -21.54 -9.03
N ALA A 254 -4.16 -22.57 -9.46
CA ALA A 254 -2.93 -22.38 -10.24
C ALA A 254 -3.19 -21.67 -11.57
N LEU A 255 -4.26 -22.05 -12.30
CA LEU A 255 -4.70 -21.39 -13.54
C LEU A 255 -5.07 -19.92 -13.31
N GLN A 256 -5.77 -19.59 -12.22
CA GLN A 256 -6.00 -18.20 -11.83
C GLN A 256 -4.70 -17.42 -11.61
N GLY A 257 -3.68 -18.02 -10.98
CA GLY A 257 -2.37 -17.40 -10.82
C GLY A 257 -1.67 -17.16 -12.16
N ILE A 258 -1.68 -18.16 -13.05
CA ILE A 258 -1.13 -18.08 -14.41
C ILE A 258 -1.79 -16.94 -15.20
N PHE A 259 -3.13 -16.87 -15.24
CA PHE A 259 -3.86 -15.79 -15.92
C PHE A 259 -3.63 -14.40 -15.31
N ARG A 260 -3.52 -14.30 -13.98
CA ARG A 260 -3.12 -13.04 -13.30
C ARG A 260 -1.69 -12.63 -13.68
N GLY A 261 -0.76 -13.57 -13.84
CA GLY A 261 0.59 -13.33 -14.37
C GLY A 261 0.57 -12.77 -15.80
N PHE A 262 -0.36 -13.22 -16.64
CA PHE A 262 -0.63 -12.63 -17.96
C PHE A 262 -1.42 -11.32 -17.94
N LYS A 263 -1.76 -10.80 -16.76
CA LYS A 263 -2.65 -9.63 -16.56
C LYS A 263 -4.09 -9.81 -17.11
N ASP A 264 -4.50 -11.05 -17.39
CA ASP A 264 -5.86 -11.40 -17.85
C ASP A 264 -6.74 -11.80 -16.66
N THR A 265 -7.34 -10.80 -16.00
CA THR A 265 -8.24 -11.02 -14.86
C THR A 265 -9.67 -11.38 -15.28
N LYS A 266 -10.02 -11.23 -16.56
CA LYS A 266 -11.39 -11.42 -17.07
C LYS A 266 -11.69 -12.88 -17.37
N THR A 267 -10.78 -13.58 -18.04
CA THR A 267 -10.96 -14.99 -18.41
C THR A 267 -11.25 -15.90 -17.20
N PRO A 268 -10.54 -15.79 -16.05
CA PRO A 268 -10.82 -16.63 -14.90
C PRO A 268 -12.19 -16.38 -14.27
N VAL A 269 -12.61 -15.12 -14.15
CA VAL A 269 -13.94 -14.76 -13.61
C VAL A 269 -15.05 -15.30 -14.50
N LEU A 270 -14.90 -15.24 -15.83
CA LEU A 270 -15.87 -15.82 -16.77
C LEU A 270 -15.95 -17.35 -16.64
N CYS A 271 -14.81 -18.05 -16.58
CA CYS A 271 -14.78 -19.52 -16.46
C CYS A 271 -15.35 -20.00 -15.11
N LEU A 272 -15.03 -19.29 -14.02
CA LEU A 272 -15.56 -19.55 -12.68
C LEU A 272 -17.07 -19.23 -12.61
N GLY A 273 -17.51 -18.17 -13.28
CA GLY A 273 -18.93 -17.84 -13.46
C GLY A 273 -19.72 -18.96 -14.14
N ILE A 274 -19.24 -19.44 -15.29
CA ILE A 274 -19.90 -20.55 -16.01
C ILE A 274 -19.91 -21.84 -15.17
N GLY A 275 -18.81 -22.14 -14.46
CA GLY A 275 -18.75 -23.25 -13.50
C GLY A 275 -19.84 -23.13 -12.42
N ASN A 276 -19.88 -22.02 -11.69
CA ASN A 276 -20.85 -21.79 -10.63
C ASN A 276 -22.32 -21.79 -11.11
N LEU A 277 -22.61 -21.14 -12.25
CA LEU A 277 -23.96 -21.19 -12.85
C LEU A 277 -24.36 -22.62 -13.23
N SER A 278 -23.41 -23.45 -13.69
CA SER A 278 -23.70 -24.88 -13.90
C SER A 278 -24.04 -25.60 -12.59
N ALA A 279 -23.39 -25.26 -11.47
CA ALA A 279 -23.67 -25.88 -10.17
C ALA A 279 -25.11 -25.57 -9.72
N VAL A 280 -25.50 -24.29 -9.82
CA VAL A 280 -26.85 -23.79 -9.55
C VAL A 280 -27.91 -24.55 -10.36
N PHE A 281 -27.65 -24.84 -11.64
CA PHE A 281 -28.55 -25.62 -12.49
C PHE A 281 -28.54 -27.12 -12.15
N LEU A 282 -27.37 -27.70 -11.85
CA LEU A 282 -27.23 -29.11 -11.54
C LEU A 282 -27.81 -29.48 -10.16
N PHE A 283 -27.85 -28.57 -9.17
CA PHE A 283 -28.41 -28.86 -7.84
C PHE A 283 -29.84 -29.45 -7.91
N PRO A 284 -30.88 -28.75 -8.41
CA PRO A 284 -32.23 -29.32 -8.43
C PRO A 284 -32.35 -30.57 -9.31
N LEU A 285 -31.57 -30.65 -10.40
CA LEU A 285 -31.56 -31.78 -11.32
C LEU A 285 -31.03 -33.06 -10.66
N LEU A 286 -29.86 -33.01 -10.02
CA LEU A 286 -29.25 -34.20 -9.41
C LEU A 286 -29.90 -34.54 -8.05
N MET A 287 -30.27 -33.53 -7.26
CA MET A 287 -30.81 -33.74 -5.92
C MET A 287 -32.25 -34.26 -5.94
N TYR A 288 -33.14 -33.65 -6.75
CA TYR A 288 -34.57 -33.96 -6.74
C TYR A 288 -35.01 -34.82 -7.94
N TYR A 289 -34.63 -34.48 -9.17
CA TYR A 289 -35.09 -35.22 -10.35
C TYR A 289 -34.44 -36.61 -10.46
N PHE A 290 -33.12 -36.70 -10.28
CA PHE A 290 -32.41 -37.99 -10.17
C PHE A 290 -32.42 -38.59 -8.75
N GLN A 291 -33.09 -37.95 -7.79
CA GLN A 291 -33.25 -38.40 -6.40
C GLN A 291 -31.94 -38.76 -5.66
N LEU A 292 -30.79 -38.22 -6.08
CA LEU A 292 -29.49 -38.49 -5.45
C LEU A 292 -29.31 -37.75 -4.11
N GLY A 293 -30.25 -36.87 -3.73
CA GLY A 293 -30.22 -36.13 -2.47
C GLY A 293 -28.89 -35.40 -2.23
N VAL A 294 -28.30 -35.58 -1.04
CA VAL A 294 -27.01 -34.97 -0.65
C VAL A 294 -25.84 -35.42 -1.52
N THR A 295 -25.85 -36.67 -1.99
CA THR A 295 -24.87 -37.17 -2.98
C THR A 295 -25.00 -36.40 -4.30
N GLY A 296 -26.22 -36.04 -4.70
CA GLY A 296 -26.48 -35.17 -5.84
C GLY A 296 -25.80 -33.81 -5.72
N ALA A 297 -25.92 -33.14 -4.56
CA ALA A 297 -25.26 -31.85 -4.33
C ALA A 297 -23.73 -31.94 -4.42
N ALA A 298 -23.12 -32.98 -3.85
CA ALA A 298 -21.68 -33.20 -3.95
C ALA A 298 -21.22 -33.36 -5.40
N ILE A 299 -21.98 -34.11 -6.21
CA ILE A 299 -21.69 -34.37 -7.63
C ILE A 299 -21.92 -33.12 -8.48
N SER A 300 -22.95 -32.31 -8.21
CA SER A 300 -23.17 -31.02 -8.87
C SER A 300 -21.95 -30.11 -8.72
N THR A 301 -21.49 -29.88 -7.49
CA THR A 301 -20.34 -29.01 -7.24
C THR A 301 -19.03 -29.59 -7.80
N LEU A 302 -18.86 -30.93 -7.75
CA LEU A 302 -17.74 -31.64 -8.37
C LEU A 302 -17.67 -31.41 -9.89
N ILE A 303 -18.78 -31.65 -10.61
CA ILE A 303 -18.85 -31.47 -12.07
C ILE A 303 -18.55 -30.01 -12.43
N SER A 304 -19.11 -29.06 -11.68
CA SER A 304 -18.93 -27.62 -11.90
C SER A 304 -17.50 -27.13 -11.69
N GLN A 305 -16.78 -27.68 -10.72
CA GLN A 305 -15.35 -27.44 -10.54
C GLN A 305 -14.54 -27.93 -11.74
N TYR A 306 -14.84 -29.13 -12.26
CA TYR A 306 -14.22 -29.66 -13.48
C TYR A 306 -14.58 -28.84 -14.73
N ILE A 307 -15.81 -28.34 -14.87
CA ILE A 307 -16.22 -27.44 -15.96
C ILE A 307 -15.38 -26.15 -15.93
N GLY A 308 -15.30 -25.47 -14.78
CA GLY A 308 -14.49 -24.26 -14.61
C GLY A 308 -13.02 -24.48 -14.94
N MET A 309 -12.45 -25.58 -14.44
CA MET A 309 -11.06 -26.00 -14.72
C MET A 309 -10.82 -26.25 -16.22
N LEU A 310 -11.67 -27.04 -16.88
CA LEU A 310 -11.53 -27.34 -18.31
C LEU A 310 -11.66 -26.09 -19.19
N LEU A 311 -12.57 -25.17 -18.86
CA LEU A 311 -12.71 -23.89 -19.54
C LEU A 311 -11.46 -23.01 -19.38
N MET A 312 -10.84 -22.98 -18.19
CA MET A 312 -9.57 -22.27 -17.98
C MET A 312 -8.42 -22.90 -18.78
N ILE A 313 -8.30 -24.24 -18.81
CA ILE A 313 -7.27 -24.94 -19.61
C ILE A 313 -7.48 -24.68 -21.12
N TRP A 314 -8.72 -24.68 -21.61
CA TRP A 314 -9.05 -24.39 -23.01
C TRP A 314 -8.66 -22.97 -23.43
N HIS A 315 -8.87 -21.98 -22.55
CA HIS A 315 -8.38 -20.62 -22.80
C HIS A 315 -6.85 -20.52 -22.73
N LEU A 316 -6.19 -21.26 -21.83
CA LEU A 316 -4.73 -21.28 -21.71
C LEU A 316 -4.06 -21.87 -22.95
N ASN A 317 -4.59 -22.98 -23.49
CA ASN A 317 -4.09 -23.63 -24.71
C ASN A 317 -4.21 -22.75 -25.98
N LYS A 318 -4.98 -21.66 -25.94
CA LYS A 318 -5.00 -20.63 -26.99
C LYS A 318 -3.89 -19.57 -26.84
N ARG A 319 -3.28 -19.45 -25.65
CA ARG A 319 -2.24 -18.45 -25.31
C ARG A 319 -0.83 -19.03 -25.32
N THR A 320 -0.68 -20.30 -24.93
CA THR A 320 0.64 -20.91 -24.65
C THR A 320 0.77 -22.32 -25.21
N GLU A 321 1.99 -22.70 -25.61
CA GLU A 321 2.32 -24.11 -25.87
C GLU A 321 2.88 -24.76 -24.60
N LEU A 322 2.31 -25.91 -24.22
CA LEU A 322 2.69 -26.67 -23.04
C LEU A 322 3.94 -27.52 -23.35
N LEU A 323 5.12 -26.96 -23.04
CA LEU A 323 6.40 -27.66 -23.12
C LEU A 323 6.61 -28.62 -21.93
N PRO A 324 7.50 -29.63 -22.04
CA PRO A 324 7.91 -30.45 -20.90
C PRO A 324 8.56 -29.59 -19.79
N PRO A 325 8.29 -29.88 -18.51
CA PRO A 325 8.74 -29.04 -17.40
C PRO A 325 10.26 -29.10 -17.19
N LYS A 326 10.88 -27.94 -16.93
CA LYS A 326 12.28 -27.81 -16.53
C LYS A 326 12.35 -27.60 -15.02
N MET A 327 12.90 -28.57 -14.29
CA MET A 327 12.92 -28.61 -12.82
C MET A 327 14.19 -27.97 -12.22
N ARG A 328 14.57 -26.78 -12.69
CA ARG A 328 15.66 -25.97 -12.10
C ARG A 328 15.24 -24.52 -11.92
N ASP A 329 15.94 -23.84 -11.01
CA ASP A 329 15.86 -22.41 -10.70
C ASP A 329 14.60 -21.93 -9.95
N LEU A 330 14.17 -22.71 -8.95
CA LEU A 330 13.17 -22.31 -7.96
C LEU A 330 13.77 -21.36 -6.90
N GLN A 331 13.76 -20.04 -7.16
CA GLN A 331 14.22 -19.02 -6.20
C GLN A 331 13.22 -18.77 -5.05
N PHE A 332 13.18 -19.69 -4.09
CA PHE A 332 12.26 -19.65 -2.95
C PHE A 332 12.49 -18.50 -1.93
N GLY A 333 13.72 -17.97 -1.82
CA GLY A 333 14.17 -17.23 -0.64
C GLY A 333 13.38 -15.96 -0.28
N GLY A 334 13.09 -15.10 -1.27
CA GLY A 334 12.43 -13.81 -1.01
C GLY A 334 10.94 -13.94 -0.65
N TYR A 335 10.19 -14.69 -1.44
CA TYR A 335 8.73 -14.82 -1.28
C TYR A 335 8.32 -15.61 -0.02
N ILE A 336 9.15 -16.54 0.46
CA ILE A 336 8.83 -17.35 1.65
C ILE A 336 8.61 -16.49 2.90
N LYS A 337 9.32 -15.37 3.10
CA LYS A 337 9.19 -14.56 4.32
C LYS A 337 7.82 -13.89 4.41
N SER A 338 7.44 -13.09 3.40
CA SER A 338 6.14 -12.40 3.38
C SER A 338 4.98 -13.37 3.19
N GLY A 339 5.14 -14.39 2.33
CA GLY A 339 4.17 -15.46 2.16
C GLY A 339 3.92 -16.24 3.46
N GLY A 340 4.98 -16.59 4.19
CA GLY A 340 4.89 -17.30 5.47
C GLY A 340 4.07 -16.56 6.52
N PHE A 341 4.19 -15.24 6.62
CA PHE A 341 3.34 -14.42 7.49
C PHE A 341 1.86 -14.47 7.06
N VAL A 342 1.56 -14.33 5.76
CA VAL A 342 0.19 -14.44 5.22
C VAL A 342 -0.41 -15.84 5.44
N LEU A 343 0.40 -16.90 5.37
CA LEU A 343 -0.01 -18.26 5.69
C LEU A 343 -0.29 -18.42 7.19
N GLY A 344 0.60 -17.95 8.07
CA GLY A 344 0.40 -18.00 9.52
C GLY A 344 -0.87 -17.25 9.95
N ARG A 345 -1.12 -16.07 9.37
CA ARG A 345 -2.40 -15.34 9.51
C ARG A 345 -3.59 -16.20 9.10
N THR A 346 -3.54 -16.79 7.90
CA THR A 346 -4.65 -17.58 7.35
C THR A 346 -4.91 -18.83 8.18
N VAL A 347 -3.88 -19.53 8.65
CA VAL A 347 -4.00 -20.66 9.58
C VAL A 347 -4.73 -20.23 10.86
N ALA A 348 -4.33 -19.11 11.49
CA ALA A 348 -4.99 -18.63 12.70
C ALA A 348 -6.49 -18.31 12.50
N VAL A 349 -6.86 -17.69 11.38
CA VAL A 349 -8.28 -17.47 11.02
C VAL A 349 -9.01 -18.81 10.86
N LEU A 350 -8.49 -19.69 10.00
CA LEU A 350 -9.15 -20.96 9.67
C LEU A 350 -9.28 -21.86 10.89
N SER A 351 -8.24 -22.01 11.72
CA SER A 351 -8.30 -22.82 12.95
C SER A 351 -9.32 -22.30 13.94
N THR A 352 -9.44 -20.98 14.13
CA THR A 352 -10.44 -20.38 15.04
C THR A 352 -11.86 -20.64 14.56
N MET A 353 -12.11 -20.47 13.25
CA MET A 353 -13.42 -20.79 12.65
C MET A 353 -13.73 -22.30 12.69
N THR A 354 -12.73 -23.15 12.44
CA THR A 354 -12.82 -24.62 12.55
C THR A 354 -13.25 -25.04 13.94
N LEU A 355 -12.69 -24.41 14.97
CA LEU A 355 -13.04 -24.69 16.36
C LEU A 355 -14.50 -24.29 16.65
N GLY A 356 -14.95 -23.15 16.12
CA GLY A 356 -16.36 -22.75 16.16
C GLY A 356 -17.28 -23.81 15.57
N THR A 357 -17.00 -24.28 14.35
CA THR A 357 -17.77 -25.36 13.71
C THR A 357 -17.67 -26.70 14.46
N SER A 358 -16.52 -27.04 15.05
CA SER A 358 -16.33 -28.21 15.91
C SER A 358 -17.21 -28.15 17.15
N MET A 359 -17.30 -26.99 17.79
CA MET A 359 -18.19 -26.79 18.95
C MET A 359 -19.67 -26.73 18.58
N ALA A 360 -20.03 -26.36 17.35
CA ALA A 360 -21.39 -26.50 16.83
C ALA A 360 -21.74 -27.97 16.51
N ALA A 361 -20.86 -28.70 15.82
CA ALA A 361 -21.04 -30.10 15.45
C ALA A 361 -21.22 -31.04 16.66
N ARG A 362 -20.50 -30.75 17.76
CA ARG A 362 -20.61 -31.48 19.04
C ARG A 362 -21.96 -31.32 19.75
N GLN A 363 -22.75 -30.29 19.40
CA GLN A 363 -24.11 -30.08 19.94
C GLN A 363 -25.20 -30.84 19.16
N GLY A 364 -24.83 -31.58 18.12
CA GLY A 364 -25.73 -32.45 17.35
C GLY A 364 -26.27 -31.82 16.06
N PRO A 365 -27.11 -32.56 15.32
CA PRO A 365 -27.48 -32.21 13.95
C PRO A 365 -28.22 -30.87 13.83
N VAL A 366 -29.22 -30.62 14.68
CA VAL A 366 -30.05 -29.40 14.65
C VAL A 366 -29.18 -28.13 14.84
N ALA A 367 -28.30 -28.15 15.84
CA ALA A 367 -27.39 -27.04 16.12
C ALA A 367 -26.37 -26.80 14.99
N MET A 368 -25.85 -27.88 14.39
CA MET A 368 -24.91 -27.79 13.27
C MET A 368 -25.59 -27.31 11.98
N ALA A 369 -26.82 -27.74 11.71
CA ALA A 369 -27.63 -27.25 10.59
C ALA A 369 -27.92 -25.75 10.73
N ALA A 370 -28.34 -25.30 11.92
CA ALA A 370 -28.55 -23.89 12.22
C ALA A 370 -27.25 -23.07 12.08
N HIS A 371 -26.13 -23.60 12.58
CA HIS A 371 -24.81 -23.00 12.42
C HIS A 371 -24.42 -22.84 10.94
N GLN A 372 -24.65 -23.85 10.11
CA GLN A 372 -24.33 -23.81 8.68
C GLN A 372 -25.09 -22.70 7.95
N ILE A 373 -26.41 -22.55 8.18
CA ILE A 373 -27.19 -21.44 7.60
C ILE A 373 -26.60 -20.09 8.01
N CYS A 374 -26.37 -19.92 9.31
CA CYS A 374 -25.88 -18.67 9.88
C CYS A 374 -24.47 -18.31 9.37
N MET A 375 -23.55 -19.29 9.29
CA MET A 375 -22.20 -19.11 8.76
C MET A 375 -22.20 -18.69 7.29
N GLN A 376 -23.04 -19.31 6.45
CA GLN A 376 -23.07 -19.01 5.02
C GLN A 376 -23.63 -17.62 4.74
N VAL A 377 -24.70 -17.20 5.44
CA VAL A 377 -25.22 -15.83 5.33
C VAL A 377 -24.19 -14.81 5.85
N TRP A 378 -23.56 -15.08 6.99
CA TRP A 378 -22.54 -14.21 7.59
C TRP A 378 -21.31 -14.05 6.69
N LEU A 379 -20.84 -15.12 6.04
CA LEU A 379 -19.74 -15.07 5.07
C LEU A 379 -20.11 -14.34 3.78
N ALA A 380 -21.26 -14.67 3.18
CA ALA A 380 -21.69 -14.07 1.92
C ALA A 380 -21.92 -12.55 2.04
N VAL A 381 -22.46 -12.10 3.17
CA VAL A 381 -22.63 -10.68 3.47
C VAL A 381 -21.30 -9.99 3.77
N SER A 382 -20.38 -10.65 4.48
CA SER A 382 -19.05 -10.08 4.77
C SER A 382 -18.21 -9.83 3.51
N LEU A 383 -18.39 -10.63 2.46
CA LEU A 383 -17.71 -10.47 1.17
C LEU A 383 -17.91 -9.07 0.55
N LEU A 384 -19.06 -8.43 0.83
CA LEU A 384 -19.36 -7.07 0.38
C LEU A 384 -18.35 -6.03 0.91
N THR A 385 -17.65 -6.36 1.99
CA THR A 385 -16.63 -5.52 2.63
C THR A 385 -15.21 -5.97 2.29
N ASP A 386 -15.01 -7.23 1.90
CA ASP A 386 -13.74 -7.77 1.39
C ASP A 386 -13.38 -7.15 0.02
N ALA A 387 -14.36 -6.97 -0.87
CA ALA A 387 -14.16 -6.27 -2.14
C ALA A 387 -13.72 -4.79 -1.94
N LEU A 388 -14.37 -4.07 -1.02
CA LEU A 388 -14.00 -2.69 -0.66
C LEU A 388 -12.60 -2.64 -0.03
N ALA A 389 -12.26 -3.60 0.84
CA ALA A 389 -10.94 -3.74 1.43
C ALA A 389 -9.85 -4.00 0.37
N ALA A 390 -10.14 -4.83 -0.64
CA ALA A 390 -9.22 -5.13 -1.74
C ALA A 390 -8.99 -3.92 -2.67
N SER A 391 -10.02 -3.12 -2.95
CA SER A 391 -9.87 -1.87 -3.69
C SER A 391 -9.08 -0.82 -2.89
N ALA A 392 -9.35 -0.71 -1.58
CA ALA A 392 -8.59 0.16 -0.67
C ALA A 392 -7.11 -0.25 -0.59
N GLN A 393 -6.82 -1.55 -0.49
CA GLN A 393 -5.47 -2.11 -0.49
C GLN A 393 -4.67 -1.68 -1.73
N ALA A 394 -5.29 -1.73 -2.92
CA ALA A 394 -4.64 -1.37 -4.18
C ALA A 394 -4.30 0.11 -4.27
N LEU A 395 -5.25 1.00 -3.91
CA LEU A 395 -5.01 2.45 -3.91
C LEU A 395 -3.98 2.86 -2.85
N ILE A 396 -4.05 2.30 -1.64
CA ILE A 396 -3.06 2.58 -0.58
C ILE A 396 -1.66 2.13 -1.01
N ALA A 397 -1.50 0.95 -1.60
CA ALA A 397 -0.19 0.50 -2.09
C ALA A 397 0.37 1.43 -3.20
N SER A 398 -0.49 1.90 -4.10
CA SER A 398 -0.13 2.87 -5.14
C SER A 398 0.32 4.21 -4.54
N SER A 399 -0.55 4.88 -3.79
CA SER A 399 -0.25 6.19 -3.19
C SER A 399 0.88 6.15 -2.17
N LEU A 400 1.06 5.05 -1.42
CA LEU A 400 2.21 4.87 -0.54
C LEU A 400 3.53 4.77 -1.32
N SER A 401 3.55 4.07 -2.45
CA SER A 401 4.76 4.01 -3.31
C SER A 401 5.12 5.39 -3.88
N ARG A 402 4.11 6.24 -4.14
CA ARG A 402 4.27 7.64 -4.54
C ARG A 402 4.51 8.61 -3.38
N HIS A 403 4.55 8.12 -2.14
CA HIS A 403 4.70 8.92 -0.91
C HIS A 403 3.57 9.95 -0.67
N GLU A 404 2.38 9.72 -1.24
CA GLU A 404 1.17 10.56 -1.15
C GLU A 404 0.44 10.33 0.20
N TYR A 405 1.14 10.56 1.33
CA TYR A 405 0.64 10.21 2.67
C TYR A 405 -0.70 10.88 3.06
N LYS A 406 -1.01 12.07 2.52
CA LYS A 406 -2.34 12.71 2.68
C LYS A 406 -3.44 11.87 2.04
N VAL A 407 -3.26 11.45 0.79
CA VAL A 407 -4.20 10.57 0.04
C VAL A 407 -4.37 9.24 0.77
N VAL A 408 -3.30 8.62 1.29
CA VAL A 408 -3.39 7.39 2.09
C VAL A 408 -4.19 7.59 3.38
N LYS A 409 -3.99 8.70 4.10
CA LYS A 409 -4.75 9.07 5.31
C LYS A 409 -6.24 9.26 4.99
N GLU A 410 -6.57 9.81 3.83
CA GLU A 410 -7.95 10.01 3.39
C GLU A 410 -8.66 8.74 2.92
N ILE A 411 -8.01 7.92 2.08
CA ILE A 411 -8.53 6.61 1.68
C ILE A 411 -8.84 5.78 2.94
N THR A 412 -7.91 5.74 3.89
CA THR A 412 -8.07 5.00 5.15
C THR A 412 -9.29 5.52 5.94
N ASN A 413 -9.42 6.83 6.13
CA ASN A 413 -10.56 7.43 6.83
C ASN A 413 -11.90 7.22 6.10
N PHE A 414 -11.92 7.35 4.78
CA PHE A 414 -13.12 7.14 3.97
C PHE A 414 -13.58 5.69 4.00
N VAL A 415 -12.66 4.74 3.78
CA VAL A 415 -12.96 3.30 3.78
C VAL A 415 -13.44 2.85 5.16
N LEU A 416 -12.84 3.30 6.26
CA LEU A 416 -13.32 2.98 7.62
C LEU A 416 -14.72 3.53 7.90
N ARG A 417 -15.03 4.77 7.45
CA ARG A 417 -16.38 5.37 7.59
C ARG A 417 -17.43 4.66 6.75
N ILE A 418 -17.14 4.39 5.48
CA ILE A 418 -18.04 3.64 4.59
C ILE A 418 -18.21 2.21 5.08
N GLY A 419 -17.15 1.54 5.53
CA GLY A 419 -17.20 0.20 6.12
C GLY A 419 -18.10 0.10 7.34
N LEU A 420 -17.98 1.04 8.28
CA LEU A 420 -18.87 1.13 9.44
C LEU A 420 -20.33 1.36 9.01
N LEU A 421 -20.57 2.28 8.08
CA LEU A 421 -21.91 2.54 7.53
C LEU A 421 -22.50 1.29 6.85
N THR A 422 -21.74 0.62 6.00
CA THR A 422 -22.12 -0.64 5.35
C THR A 422 -22.42 -1.72 6.39
N GLY A 423 -21.60 -1.89 7.42
CA GLY A 423 -21.84 -2.84 8.51
C GLY A 423 -23.12 -2.55 9.31
N ILE A 424 -23.42 -1.28 9.58
CA ILE A 424 -24.67 -0.85 10.23
C ILE A 424 -25.88 -1.09 9.33
N CYS A 425 -25.79 -0.75 8.03
CA CYS A 425 -26.85 -1.04 7.05
C CYS A 425 -27.11 -2.55 6.94
N LEU A 426 -26.05 -3.38 6.93
CA LEU A 426 -26.17 -4.84 6.90
C LEU A 426 -26.76 -5.40 8.20
N THR A 427 -26.44 -4.81 9.36
CA THR A 427 -27.10 -5.13 10.64
C THR A 427 -28.61 -4.88 10.57
N ALA A 428 -29.02 -3.73 10.01
CA ALA A 428 -30.44 -3.38 9.88
C ALA A 428 -31.18 -4.26 8.86
N ILE A 429 -30.59 -4.46 7.67
CA ILE A 429 -31.17 -5.28 6.59
C ILE A 429 -31.31 -6.74 7.04
N LEU A 430 -30.27 -7.33 7.65
CA LEU A 430 -30.38 -8.68 8.21
C LEU A 430 -31.33 -8.70 9.40
N GLY A 431 -31.25 -7.76 10.35
CA GLY A 431 -32.13 -7.71 11.52
C GLY A 431 -33.63 -7.71 11.16
N ALA A 432 -34.01 -7.04 10.07
CA ALA A 432 -35.38 -7.03 9.55
C ALA A 432 -35.73 -8.28 8.70
N SER A 433 -34.79 -8.86 7.95
CA SER A 433 -35.08 -9.92 6.96
C SER A 433 -34.73 -11.34 7.39
N PHE A 434 -33.84 -11.54 8.38
CA PHE A 434 -33.21 -12.84 8.66
C PHE A 434 -34.21 -13.95 9.03
N GLY A 435 -35.32 -13.61 9.69
CA GLY A 435 -36.39 -14.56 9.98
C GLY A 435 -37.07 -15.13 8.72
N SER A 436 -37.37 -14.27 7.74
CA SER A 436 -37.92 -14.68 6.44
C SER A 436 -36.86 -15.30 5.53
N LEU A 437 -35.61 -14.86 5.65
CA LEU A 437 -34.48 -15.39 4.88
C LEU A 437 -34.11 -16.81 5.31
N ALA A 438 -34.17 -17.12 6.61
CA ALA A 438 -33.89 -18.46 7.13
C ALA A 438 -34.83 -19.54 6.57
N THR A 439 -36.12 -19.24 6.34
CA THR A 439 -37.08 -20.21 5.80
C THR A 439 -36.83 -20.55 4.32
N ILE A 440 -36.03 -19.74 3.61
CA ILE A 440 -35.58 -20.08 2.25
C ILE A 440 -34.68 -21.33 2.31
N PHE A 441 -33.84 -21.45 3.33
CA PHE A 441 -32.87 -22.54 3.50
C PHE A 441 -33.49 -23.82 4.04
N THR A 442 -34.41 -23.73 5.00
CA THR A 442 -35.05 -24.91 5.60
C THR A 442 -36.48 -24.63 6.06
N GLN A 443 -37.25 -25.70 6.22
CA GLN A 443 -38.62 -25.68 6.74
C GLN A 443 -38.72 -26.41 8.10
N ASP A 444 -37.60 -26.90 8.64
CA ASP A 444 -37.53 -27.55 9.95
C ASP A 444 -37.70 -26.51 11.07
N ALA A 445 -38.75 -26.69 11.89
CA ALA A 445 -39.11 -25.77 12.97
C ALA A 445 -38.09 -25.78 14.14
N GLU A 446 -37.40 -26.90 14.40
CA GLU A 446 -36.35 -26.95 15.42
C GLU A 446 -35.12 -26.18 14.96
N VAL A 447 -34.69 -26.38 13.70
CA VAL A 447 -33.57 -25.63 13.12
C VAL A 447 -33.89 -24.14 13.06
N LEU A 448 -35.07 -23.74 12.61
CA LEU A 448 -35.50 -22.34 12.61
C LEU A 448 -35.58 -21.74 14.02
N GLY A 449 -36.01 -22.54 15.01
CA GLY A 449 -35.96 -22.18 16.42
C GLY A 449 -34.54 -21.88 16.90
N VAL A 450 -33.57 -22.76 16.61
CA VAL A 450 -32.15 -22.56 16.97
C VAL A 450 -31.54 -21.40 16.19
N VAL A 451 -31.82 -21.25 14.89
CA VAL A 451 -31.37 -20.10 14.08
C VAL A 451 -31.82 -18.78 14.71
N ARG A 452 -33.05 -18.70 15.24
CA ARG A 452 -33.57 -17.50 15.92
C ARG A 452 -32.78 -17.14 17.19
N THR A 453 -32.21 -18.10 17.92
CA THR A 453 -31.42 -17.81 19.13
C THR A 453 -30.04 -17.23 18.82
N VAL A 454 -29.50 -17.49 17.63
CA VAL A 454 -28.17 -17.00 17.19
C VAL A 454 -28.23 -15.82 16.21
N ALA A 455 -29.40 -15.57 15.58
CA ALA A 455 -29.63 -14.48 14.63
C ALA A 455 -29.14 -13.10 15.12
N LEU A 456 -29.27 -12.81 16.42
CA LEU A 456 -28.80 -11.57 17.02
C LEU A 456 -27.29 -11.37 16.81
N PHE A 457 -26.47 -12.42 17.04
CA PHE A 457 -25.03 -12.36 16.83
C PHE A 457 -24.67 -12.26 15.35
N VAL A 458 -25.40 -12.97 14.47
CA VAL A 458 -25.21 -12.87 13.02
C VAL A 458 -25.44 -11.45 12.51
N CYS A 459 -26.47 -10.76 13.01
CA CYS A 459 -26.79 -9.39 12.59
C CYS A 459 -25.87 -8.37 13.27
N ALA A 460 -25.69 -8.44 14.60
CA ALA A 460 -24.93 -7.45 15.37
C ALA A 460 -23.40 -7.53 15.18
N SER A 461 -22.87 -8.65 14.63
CA SER A 461 -21.44 -8.75 14.31
C SER A 461 -21.03 -8.01 13.04
N GLN A 462 -21.97 -7.64 12.15
CA GLN A 462 -21.64 -7.07 10.83
C GLN A 462 -20.78 -5.78 10.85
N PRO A 463 -20.89 -4.85 11.82
CA PRO A 463 -19.99 -3.70 11.90
C PRO A 463 -18.55 -4.10 12.27
N PHE A 464 -18.39 -5.10 13.14
CA PHE A 464 -17.08 -5.66 13.48
C PHE A 464 -16.50 -6.45 12.30
N ASN A 465 -17.31 -7.26 11.61
CA ASN A 465 -16.92 -7.93 10.36
C ASN A 465 -16.36 -6.90 9.37
N ALA A 466 -17.17 -5.89 9.01
CA ALA A 466 -16.84 -4.90 8.00
C ALA A 466 -15.50 -4.21 8.27
N LEU A 467 -15.32 -3.71 9.50
CA LEU A 467 -14.06 -3.10 9.92
C LEU A 467 -12.91 -4.11 9.95
N ALA A 468 -13.15 -5.35 10.40
CA ALA A 468 -12.12 -6.38 10.47
C ALA A 468 -11.63 -6.87 9.09
N TYR A 469 -12.46 -6.87 8.05
CA TYR A 469 -12.03 -7.11 6.66
C TYR A 469 -11.26 -5.89 6.10
N ILE A 470 -11.77 -4.69 6.35
CA ILE A 470 -11.09 -3.44 5.96
C ILE A 470 -9.69 -3.34 6.57
N PHE A 471 -9.52 -3.64 7.86
CA PHE A 471 -8.21 -3.61 8.49
C PHE A 471 -7.23 -4.62 7.86
N ASP A 472 -7.67 -5.75 7.31
CA ASP A 472 -6.78 -6.62 6.52
C ASP A 472 -6.27 -5.91 5.27
N GLY A 473 -7.17 -5.30 4.49
CA GLY A 473 -6.82 -4.55 3.28
C GLY A 473 -5.93 -3.33 3.58
N LEU A 474 -6.17 -2.62 4.68
CA LEU A 474 -5.32 -1.53 5.15
C LEU A 474 -3.90 -2.03 5.49
N HIS A 475 -3.77 -3.08 6.32
CA HIS A 475 -2.45 -3.66 6.67
C HIS A 475 -1.71 -4.19 5.44
N TYR A 476 -2.43 -4.83 4.51
CA TYR A 476 -1.84 -5.36 3.27
C TYR A 476 -1.42 -4.24 2.32
N GLY A 477 -2.16 -3.13 2.24
CA GLY A 477 -1.82 -1.97 1.43
C GLY A 477 -0.51 -1.31 1.87
N VAL A 478 -0.27 -1.24 3.19
CA VAL A 478 1.01 -0.77 3.76
C VAL A 478 2.05 -1.89 3.97
N SER A 479 1.81 -3.10 3.43
CA SER A 479 2.70 -4.27 3.51
C SER A 479 3.09 -4.74 4.93
N ASP A 480 2.26 -4.49 5.94
CA ASP A 480 2.51 -4.83 7.36
C ASP A 480 2.19 -6.29 7.70
N PHE A 481 2.65 -7.21 6.84
CA PHE A 481 2.41 -8.65 6.96
C PHE A 481 2.84 -9.26 8.31
N PRO A 482 3.97 -8.86 8.94
CA PRO A 482 4.35 -9.39 10.25
C PRO A 482 3.33 -9.03 11.33
N TYR A 483 2.86 -7.77 11.39
CA TYR A 483 1.83 -7.38 12.35
C TYR A 483 0.52 -8.13 12.07
N ALA A 484 0.09 -8.19 10.81
CA ALA A 484 -1.12 -8.89 10.40
C ALA A 484 -1.09 -10.40 10.73
N ALA A 485 0.08 -11.02 10.80
CA ALA A 485 0.25 -12.41 11.25
C ALA A 485 0.20 -12.54 12.78
N PHE A 486 1.06 -11.83 13.51
CA PHE A 486 1.16 -11.97 14.96
C PHE A 486 -0.12 -11.53 15.69
N SER A 487 -0.75 -10.43 15.25
CA SER A 487 -2.05 -10.01 15.79
C SER A 487 -3.13 -11.07 15.58
N MET A 488 -3.20 -11.69 14.41
CA MET A 488 -4.18 -12.73 14.10
C MET A 488 -3.95 -14.02 14.89
N MET A 489 -2.69 -14.40 15.13
CA MET A 489 -2.35 -15.54 15.99
C MET A 489 -2.76 -15.28 17.44
N SER A 490 -2.49 -14.09 17.98
CA SER A 490 -2.89 -13.71 19.35
C SER A 490 -4.41 -13.64 19.51
N VAL A 491 -5.12 -12.98 18.58
CA VAL A 491 -6.58 -12.88 18.60
C VAL A 491 -7.23 -14.25 18.41
N GLY A 492 -6.74 -15.04 17.45
CA GLY A 492 -7.22 -16.42 17.22
C GLY A 492 -7.03 -17.32 18.43
N ALA A 493 -5.91 -17.20 19.15
CA ALA A 493 -5.68 -17.94 20.40
C ALA A 493 -6.67 -17.53 21.50
N ILE A 494 -6.83 -16.23 21.77
CA ILE A 494 -7.77 -15.71 22.78
C ILE A 494 -9.21 -16.15 22.47
N SER A 495 -9.66 -15.99 21.23
CA SER A 495 -10.99 -16.42 20.79
C SER A 495 -11.15 -17.94 20.81
N SER A 496 -10.10 -18.71 20.52
CA SER A 496 -10.13 -20.17 20.60
C SER A 496 -10.26 -20.68 22.04
N VAL A 497 -9.59 -20.03 23.00
CA VAL A 497 -9.78 -20.30 24.44
C VAL A 497 -11.23 -20.01 24.84
N PHE A 498 -11.80 -18.87 24.44
CA PHE A 498 -13.21 -18.57 24.71
C PHE A 498 -14.16 -19.60 24.07
N LEU A 499 -13.93 -19.98 22.81
CA LEU A 499 -14.70 -21.00 22.09
C LEU A 499 -14.61 -22.39 22.72
N ALA A 500 -13.53 -22.73 23.44
CA ALA A 500 -13.41 -24.01 24.13
C ALA A 500 -14.30 -24.10 25.39
N PHE A 501 -14.65 -22.97 26.00
CA PHE A 501 -15.43 -22.93 27.25
C PHE A 501 -16.88 -22.44 27.07
N ALA A 502 -17.12 -21.35 26.35
CA ALA A 502 -18.47 -20.75 26.27
C ALA A 502 -19.59 -21.68 25.78
N PRO A 503 -19.37 -22.59 24.80
CA PRO A 503 -20.41 -23.49 24.31
C PRO A 503 -20.90 -24.54 25.33
N SER A 504 -20.13 -24.87 26.38
CA SER A 504 -20.61 -25.80 27.42
C SER A 504 -21.69 -25.19 28.34
N HIS A 505 -21.73 -23.86 28.42
CA HIS A 505 -22.69 -23.11 29.24
C HIS A 505 -23.83 -22.48 28.41
N PHE A 506 -23.53 -22.00 27.20
CA PHE A 506 -24.46 -21.24 26.35
C PHE A 506 -24.80 -21.94 25.02
N GLY A 507 -24.39 -23.20 24.83
CA GLY A 507 -24.64 -23.95 23.61
C GLY A 507 -24.18 -23.20 22.35
N LEU A 508 -25.06 -23.11 21.34
CA LEU A 508 -24.71 -22.52 20.05
C LEU A 508 -24.56 -20.99 20.15
N GLN A 509 -25.22 -20.34 21.10
CA GLN A 509 -24.99 -18.93 21.40
C GLN A 509 -23.55 -18.71 21.87
N GLY A 510 -22.99 -19.61 22.68
CA GLY A 510 -21.58 -19.57 23.11
C GLY A 510 -20.59 -19.64 21.93
N VAL A 511 -20.92 -20.41 20.88
CA VAL A 511 -20.12 -20.45 19.64
C VAL A 511 -20.17 -19.10 18.92
N TRP A 512 -21.37 -18.53 18.75
CA TRP A 512 -21.54 -17.25 18.06
C TRP A 512 -21.01 -16.04 18.85
N MET A 513 -21.03 -16.09 20.19
CA MET A 513 -20.31 -15.15 21.04
C MET A 513 -18.80 -15.22 20.78
N GLY A 514 -18.20 -16.41 20.66
CA GLY A 514 -16.78 -16.57 20.37
C GLY A 514 -16.37 -16.09 18.97
N LEU A 515 -17.21 -16.33 17.95
CA LEU A 515 -17.00 -15.79 16.59
C LEU A 515 -17.18 -14.26 16.53
N THR A 516 -18.13 -13.70 17.29
CA THR A 516 -18.31 -12.25 17.42
C THR A 516 -17.11 -11.62 18.16
N LEU A 517 -16.64 -12.25 19.23
CA LEU A 517 -15.43 -11.85 19.96
C LEU A 517 -14.19 -11.87 19.06
N PHE A 518 -14.05 -12.89 18.20
CA PHE A 518 -12.96 -12.97 17.22
C PHE A 518 -12.93 -11.78 16.25
N MET A 519 -14.08 -11.40 15.69
CA MET A 519 -14.16 -10.23 14.82
C MET A 519 -13.98 -8.91 15.58
N ALA A 520 -14.56 -8.77 16.77
CA ALA A 520 -14.36 -7.58 17.60
C ALA A 520 -12.89 -7.39 18.02
N LEU A 521 -12.19 -8.47 18.42
CA LEU A 521 -10.76 -8.42 18.75
C LEU A 521 -9.89 -8.14 17.51
N ARG A 522 -10.26 -8.64 16.32
CA ARG A 522 -9.62 -8.25 15.05
C ARG A 522 -9.80 -6.77 14.76
N THR A 523 -11.01 -6.22 14.96
CA THR A 523 -11.28 -4.77 14.83
C THR A 523 -10.43 -3.95 15.79
N VAL A 524 -10.34 -4.36 17.06
CA VAL A 524 -9.52 -3.70 18.08
C VAL A 524 -8.04 -3.74 17.73
N ALA A 525 -7.51 -4.88 17.28
CA ALA A 525 -6.11 -4.98 16.83
C ALA A 525 -5.82 -4.02 15.66
N GLY A 526 -6.74 -3.91 14.69
CA GLY A 526 -6.66 -2.93 13.61
C GLY A 526 -6.57 -1.48 14.10
N PHE A 527 -7.47 -1.07 15.01
CA PHE A 527 -7.42 0.27 15.59
C PHE A 527 -6.13 0.51 16.41
N VAL A 528 -5.69 -0.47 17.22
CA VAL A 528 -4.44 -0.37 17.99
C VAL A 528 -3.23 -0.19 17.07
N ARG A 529 -3.21 -0.82 15.88
CA ARG A 529 -2.13 -0.61 14.91
C ARG A 529 -2.22 0.74 14.21
N LEU A 530 -3.43 1.20 13.88
CA LEU A 530 -3.66 2.51 13.26
C LEU A 530 -3.32 3.67 14.20
N LEU A 531 -3.44 3.47 15.52
CA LEU A 531 -3.10 4.41 16.59
C LEU A 531 -1.66 4.24 17.13
N SER A 532 -0.86 3.35 16.54
CA SER A 532 0.52 3.12 16.96
C SER A 532 1.46 4.13 16.30
N LYS A 533 2.08 5.01 17.09
CA LYS A 533 3.19 5.87 16.63
C LYS A 533 4.28 5.06 15.91
N ASN A 534 4.54 3.84 16.40
CA ASN A 534 5.58 2.93 15.90
C ASN A 534 5.01 1.97 14.85
N GLY A 535 5.47 2.08 13.60
CA GLY A 535 5.03 1.23 12.48
C GLY A 535 4.97 2.00 11.16
N PRO A 536 4.47 1.37 10.07
CA PRO A 536 4.31 2.04 8.78
C PRO A 536 3.29 3.20 8.84
N TRP A 537 2.38 3.20 9.83
CA TRP A 537 1.39 4.26 10.07
C TRP A 537 1.92 5.48 10.84
N SER A 538 3.23 5.63 11.03
CA SER A 538 3.83 6.79 11.72
C SER A 538 3.42 8.13 11.08
N PHE A 539 3.25 8.18 9.76
CA PHE A 539 2.79 9.36 9.02
C PHE A 539 1.36 9.82 9.38
N LEU A 540 0.52 8.97 9.98
CA LEU A 540 -0.80 9.40 10.47
C LEU A 540 -0.68 10.34 11.68
N HIS A 541 0.38 10.17 12.46
CA HIS A 541 0.67 10.82 13.75
C HIS A 541 1.74 11.93 13.64
N ARG A 542 2.39 12.07 12.47
CA ARG A 542 3.24 13.22 12.15
C ARG A 542 2.34 14.36 11.69
N ASP A 543 2.20 15.40 12.51
CA ASP A 543 1.48 16.62 12.15
C ASP A 543 2.31 17.47 11.16
N LEU A 544 2.29 17.02 9.90
CA LEU A 544 2.95 17.66 8.75
C LEU A 544 2.51 19.12 8.50
N GLU A 545 1.40 19.55 9.09
CA GLU A 545 0.93 20.94 9.06
C GLU A 545 1.59 21.78 10.18
N ALA A 546 1.78 21.24 11.38
CA ALA A 546 2.32 21.97 12.53
C ALA A 546 3.79 22.38 12.35
N GLY A 547 4.57 21.58 11.61
CA GLY A 547 5.92 21.96 11.18
C GLY A 547 5.93 23.07 10.10
N LYS A 548 4.80 23.38 9.46
CA LYS A 548 4.70 24.43 8.43
C LYS A 548 4.24 25.78 8.99
N GLU A 549 3.20 25.79 9.83
CA GLU A 549 2.63 27.03 10.39
C GLU A 549 3.69 27.88 11.10
N ASN A 550 4.63 27.23 11.79
CA ASN A 550 5.76 27.83 12.50
C ASN A 550 6.90 28.34 11.59
N GLY A 551 6.79 28.21 10.25
CA GLY A 551 7.83 28.56 9.29
C GLY A 551 7.36 29.43 8.11
N THR A 552 6.05 29.57 7.89
CA THR A 552 5.46 30.27 6.73
C THR A 552 4.86 31.66 7.04
N LEU A 553 4.80 32.07 8.30
CA LEU A 553 4.32 33.42 8.67
C LEU A 553 5.34 34.52 8.29
N PRO A 554 4.90 35.74 7.94
CA PRO A 554 5.81 36.82 7.51
C PRO A 554 6.85 37.25 8.56
N GLU A 555 6.56 37.05 9.84
CA GLU A 555 7.49 37.30 10.95
C GLU A 555 8.76 36.43 10.92
N PHE A 556 8.74 35.29 10.22
CA PHE A 556 9.90 34.41 10.04
C PHE A 556 10.73 34.72 8.78
N GLN A 557 10.68 35.96 8.28
CA GLN A 557 11.59 36.43 7.23
C GLN A 557 13.03 36.64 7.73
N LEU A 558 13.94 36.97 6.82
CA LEU A 558 15.34 37.29 7.13
C LEU A 558 15.46 38.53 8.04
N ALA A 559 16.43 38.49 8.96
CA ALA A 559 16.94 39.69 9.63
C ALA A 559 17.80 40.53 8.65
N LEU A 560 18.08 41.79 9.00
CA LEU A 560 18.86 42.73 8.16
C LEU A 560 20.17 42.13 7.65
N ASP A 561 21.01 41.60 8.54
CA ASP A 561 22.27 40.94 8.21
C ASP A 561 22.09 39.76 7.23
N GLY A 562 20.96 39.06 7.30
CA GLY A 562 20.60 37.96 6.39
C GLY A 562 20.16 38.46 5.01
N VAL A 563 19.53 39.63 4.92
CA VAL A 563 19.20 40.29 3.64
C VAL A 563 20.48 40.67 2.89
N ASP A 564 21.44 41.28 3.58
CA ASP A 564 22.74 41.65 3.00
C ASP A 564 23.53 40.41 2.54
N GLN A 565 23.54 39.33 3.35
CA GLN A 565 24.13 38.05 2.98
C GLN A 565 23.46 37.43 1.74
N ALA A 566 22.14 37.53 1.61
CA ALA A 566 21.43 36.99 0.46
C ALA A 566 21.66 37.80 -0.83
N GLN A 567 21.74 39.13 -0.73
CA GLN A 567 22.14 39.96 -1.87
C GLN A 567 23.58 39.66 -2.30
N LEU A 568 24.52 39.49 -1.36
CA LEU A 568 25.90 39.13 -1.65
C LEU A 568 26.01 37.75 -2.31
N ALA A 569 25.27 36.74 -1.84
CA ALA A 569 25.21 35.42 -2.45
C ALA A 569 24.68 35.47 -3.90
N GLY A 570 23.66 36.30 -4.17
CA GLY A 570 23.18 36.57 -5.53
C GLY A 570 24.23 37.20 -6.44
N GLN A 571 25.02 38.15 -5.92
CA GLN A 571 26.11 38.79 -6.69
C GLN A 571 27.27 37.82 -6.96
N LEU A 572 27.53 36.88 -6.06
CA LEU A 572 28.50 35.80 -6.29
C LEU A 572 28.00 34.81 -7.34
N PHE A 573 26.72 34.41 -7.28
CA PHE A 573 26.11 33.52 -8.28
C PHE A 573 26.09 34.18 -9.67
N TYR A 574 25.75 35.46 -9.77
CA TYR A 574 25.79 36.19 -11.05
C TYR A 574 27.18 36.12 -11.70
N LYS A 575 28.25 36.35 -10.93
CA LYS A 575 29.64 36.24 -11.42
C LYS A 575 30.00 34.83 -11.86
N GLU A 576 29.52 33.81 -11.15
CA GLU A 576 29.73 32.40 -11.52
C GLU A 576 29.01 32.04 -12.84
N LEU A 577 27.80 32.58 -13.06
CA LEU A 577 27.07 32.44 -14.32
C LEU A 577 27.81 33.14 -15.48
N GLU A 578 28.32 34.36 -15.28
CA GLU A 578 29.15 35.06 -16.27
C GLU A 578 30.44 34.29 -16.60
N ALA A 579 31.16 33.80 -15.59
CA ALA A 579 32.40 33.04 -15.74
C ALA A 579 32.20 31.75 -16.56
N ASN A 580 31.13 31.02 -16.28
CA ASN A 580 30.76 29.79 -16.98
C ASN A 580 29.96 30.03 -18.28
N LYS A 581 29.67 31.29 -18.62
CA LYS A 581 28.92 31.73 -19.82
C LYS A 581 27.49 31.16 -19.91
N ILE A 582 26.84 31.01 -18.75
CA ILE A 582 25.48 30.49 -18.63
C ILE A 582 24.49 31.65 -18.81
N PRO A 583 23.62 31.64 -19.83
CA PRO A 583 22.64 32.70 -20.03
C PRO A 583 21.52 32.63 -18.99
N LEU A 584 21.06 33.79 -18.50
CA LEU A 584 20.01 33.90 -17.48
C LEU A 584 18.70 33.17 -17.85
N SER A 585 18.39 33.03 -19.15
CA SER A 585 17.23 32.26 -19.64
C SER A 585 17.26 30.78 -19.30
N HIS A 586 18.44 30.23 -18.98
CA HIS A 586 18.68 28.85 -18.56
C HIS A 586 18.95 28.74 -17.05
N VAL A 587 18.64 29.78 -16.26
CA VAL A 587 18.76 29.76 -14.79
C VAL A 587 17.41 29.49 -14.15
N ARG A 588 17.36 28.61 -13.15
CA ARG A 588 16.13 28.26 -12.41
C ARG A 588 16.39 28.36 -10.91
N ILE A 589 15.45 28.94 -10.16
CA ILE A 589 15.53 29.08 -8.71
C ILE A 589 14.51 28.15 -8.06
N CYS A 590 14.98 27.14 -7.34
CA CYS A 590 14.15 26.16 -6.64
C CYS A 590 14.26 26.39 -5.13
N TYR A 591 13.15 26.71 -4.46
CA TYR A 591 13.18 27.18 -3.07
C TYR A 591 12.22 26.46 -2.12
N SER A 592 12.63 26.36 -0.85
CA SER A 592 11.81 25.89 0.28
C SER A 592 10.60 26.83 0.55
N PRO A 593 9.42 26.29 0.91
CA PRO A 593 8.20 27.06 1.13
C PRO A 593 8.19 27.96 2.40
N PHE A 594 9.28 28.02 3.17
CA PHE A 594 9.33 28.81 4.42
C PHE A 594 9.71 30.27 4.17
N SER A 595 9.28 31.19 5.04
CA SER A 595 9.45 32.64 4.89
C SER A 595 10.92 33.08 4.75
N ARG A 596 11.83 32.46 5.50
CA ARG A 596 13.28 32.69 5.37
C ARG A 596 13.72 32.44 3.92
N THR A 597 13.40 31.27 3.39
CA THR A 597 13.88 30.79 2.07
C THR A 597 13.13 31.44 0.90
N ILE A 598 11.86 31.83 1.07
CA ILE A 598 11.13 32.65 0.09
C ILE A 598 11.78 34.03 -0.05
N HIS A 599 11.98 34.76 1.06
CA HIS A 599 12.61 36.09 1.02
C HIS A 599 14.06 36.00 0.48
N THR A 600 14.79 34.95 0.88
CA THR A 600 16.11 34.60 0.35
C THR A 600 16.10 34.46 -1.19
N ALA A 601 15.16 33.68 -1.73
CA ALA A 601 15.03 33.46 -3.18
C ALA A 601 14.58 34.72 -3.94
N GLN A 602 13.69 35.54 -3.34
CA GLN A 602 13.24 36.81 -3.91
C GLN A 602 14.38 37.83 -4.08
N LEU A 603 15.28 37.92 -3.09
CA LEU A 603 16.45 38.80 -3.15
C LEU A 603 17.41 38.40 -4.29
N VAL A 604 17.66 37.10 -4.48
CA VAL A 604 18.54 36.64 -5.57
C VAL A 604 17.85 36.69 -6.94
N ALA A 605 16.55 36.41 -7.03
CA ALA A 605 15.79 36.68 -8.25
C ALA A 605 15.91 38.16 -8.66
N THR A 606 15.85 39.08 -7.68
CA THR A 606 16.02 40.52 -7.90
C THR A 606 17.44 40.86 -8.38
N VAL A 607 18.49 40.30 -7.77
CA VAL A 607 19.90 40.51 -8.20
C VAL A 607 20.16 39.96 -9.61
N LEU A 608 19.53 38.84 -9.97
CA LEU A 608 19.61 38.24 -11.32
C LEU A 608 18.67 38.89 -12.34
N ASN A 609 17.85 39.86 -11.93
CA ASN A 609 16.79 40.48 -12.73
C ASN A 609 15.79 39.46 -13.33
N LEU A 610 15.48 38.40 -12.57
CA LEU A 610 14.51 37.36 -12.91
C LEU A 610 13.14 37.64 -12.24
N PRO A 611 12.01 37.49 -12.96
CA PRO A 611 10.69 37.70 -12.39
C PRO A 611 10.33 36.55 -11.42
N PHE A 612 10.17 36.85 -10.12
CA PHE A 612 9.89 35.83 -9.10
C PHE A 612 8.53 35.12 -9.27
N GLN A 613 7.54 35.76 -9.90
CA GLN A 613 6.23 35.19 -10.21
C GLN A 613 6.21 34.50 -11.59
N SER A 614 7.24 33.71 -11.90
CA SER A 614 7.42 33.02 -13.19
C SER A 614 7.73 31.54 -12.99
N PRO A 615 7.56 30.67 -14.01
CA PRO A 615 8.00 29.28 -13.95
C PRO A 615 9.51 29.10 -13.73
N ASP A 616 10.31 30.17 -13.86
CA ASP A 616 11.75 30.13 -13.59
C ASP A 616 12.08 30.14 -12.08
N CYS A 617 11.10 30.47 -11.22
CA CYS A 617 11.22 30.51 -9.76
C CYS A 617 10.18 29.57 -9.10
N LYS A 618 10.56 28.30 -8.88
CA LYS A 618 9.65 27.25 -8.40
C LYS A 618 9.80 26.95 -6.90
N VAL A 619 8.69 26.94 -6.17
CA VAL A 619 8.63 26.38 -4.82
C VAL A 619 8.67 24.85 -4.85
N ILE A 620 9.51 24.23 -4.03
CA ILE A 620 9.58 22.77 -3.88
C ILE A 620 9.41 22.39 -2.42
N GLU A 621 8.26 21.80 -2.11
CA GLU A 621 7.84 21.32 -0.78
C GLU A 621 8.83 20.34 -0.13
N ASP A 622 9.54 19.55 -0.94
CA ASP A 622 10.55 18.62 -0.46
C ASP A 622 11.91 19.29 -0.13
N LEU A 623 12.07 20.59 -0.38
CA LEU A 623 13.22 21.41 0.10
C LEU A 623 13.02 22.02 1.49
N ARG A 624 11.88 21.83 2.19
CA ARG A 624 11.62 22.42 3.52
C ARG A 624 12.69 22.12 4.59
N GLU A 625 12.69 22.88 5.68
CA GLU A 625 13.48 22.59 6.89
C GLU A 625 13.22 21.15 7.40
N ARG A 626 14.16 20.57 8.15
CA ARG A 626 13.96 19.28 8.82
C ARG A 626 13.03 19.47 10.01
N TYR A 627 11.97 18.68 10.11
CA TYR A 627 11.10 18.70 11.28
C TYR A 627 11.73 17.88 12.41
N PHE A 628 12.00 18.49 13.56
CA PHE A 628 12.68 17.85 14.70
C PHE A 628 11.71 17.24 15.72
N GLY A 629 10.40 17.38 15.50
CA GLY A 629 9.36 16.82 16.36
C GLY A 629 9.04 17.72 17.55
N PRO A 630 7.86 17.54 18.18
CA PRO A 630 7.32 18.48 19.18
C PRO A 630 8.17 18.64 20.45
N THR A 631 9.14 17.76 20.68
CA THR A 631 10.08 17.81 21.81
C THR A 631 11.28 18.73 21.55
N PHE A 632 11.61 19.04 20.29
CA PHE A 632 12.79 19.81 19.89
C PHE A 632 12.49 21.03 19.00
N GLU A 633 11.34 21.04 18.31
CA GLU A 633 10.90 22.18 17.50
C GLU A 633 10.83 23.47 18.34
N LEU A 634 11.19 24.62 17.73
CA LEU A 634 11.22 25.96 18.36
C LEU A 634 12.12 26.13 19.60
N LEU A 635 12.95 25.14 19.97
CA LEU A 635 13.91 25.29 21.07
C LEU A 635 15.23 25.96 20.66
N SER A 636 16.02 26.39 21.65
CA SER A 636 17.34 26.98 21.41
C SER A 636 18.26 26.01 20.66
N HIS A 637 19.11 26.55 19.78
CA HIS A 637 19.97 25.76 18.91
C HIS A 637 20.96 24.85 19.68
N ASP A 638 21.24 25.18 20.94
CA ASP A 638 22.08 24.38 21.84
C ASP A 638 21.59 22.94 21.98
N LYS A 639 20.27 22.71 21.91
CA LYS A 639 19.65 21.39 22.03
C LYS A 639 19.73 20.53 20.77
N TYR A 640 20.04 21.10 19.60
CA TYR A 640 20.24 20.30 18.39
C TYR A 640 21.52 19.44 18.48
N SER A 641 22.43 19.73 19.42
CA SER A 641 23.56 18.86 19.74
C SER A 641 23.12 17.44 20.13
N GLU A 642 22.06 17.30 20.93
CA GLU A 642 21.46 16.01 21.32
C GLU A 642 20.94 15.25 20.09
N VAL A 643 20.41 15.96 19.08
CA VAL A 643 19.91 15.37 17.84
C VAL A 643 21.06 14.90 16.94
N TRP A 644 22.09 15.71 16.75
CA TRP A 644 23.27 15.32 15.96
C TRP A 644 24.00 14.11 16.57
N ASP A 645 24.00 14.01 17.90
CA ASP A 645 24.48 12.84 18.64
C ASP A 645 23.62 11.58 18.45
N MET A 646 22.34 11.70 18.10
CA MET A 646 21.49 10.57 17.69
C MET A 646 21.74 10.22 16.22
N ASP A 647 21.75 11.21 15.33
CA ASP A 647 21.97 11.04 13.88
C ASP A 647 23.33 10.38 13.56
N ALA A 648 24.36 10.66 14.38
CA ALA A 648 25.68 10.04 14.26
C ALA A 648 25.71 8.57 14.72
N LYS A 649 24.75 8.14 15.55
CA LYS A 649 24.63 6.75 16.06
C LYS A 649 23.76 5.90 15.12
N ASP A 650 22.60 6.41 14.72
CA ASP A 650 21.72 5.77 13.73
C ASP A 650 20.93 6.81 12.92
N PRO A 651 21.36 7.16 11.68
CA PRO A 651 20.67 8.14 10.84
C PRO A 651 19.32 7.64 10.27
N PHE A 652 18.93 6.39 10.53
CA PHE A 652 17.59 5.89 10.22
C PHE A 652 16.55 6.23 11.32
N VAL A 653 17.00 6.59 12.53
CA VAL A 653 16.14 6.93 13.67
C VAL A 653 16.08 8.45 13.84
N GLY A 654 14.88 9.01 13.88
CA GLY A 654 14.66 10.43 14.18
C GLY A 654 14.31 10.67 15.66
N PRO A 655 14.38 11.94 16.13
CA PRO A 655 13.81 12.34 17.42
C PRO A 655 12.30 12.05 17.48
N GLU A 656 11.72 11.97 18.69
CA GLU A 656 10.31 11.52 18.83
C GLU A 656 9.33 12.43 18.06
N GLY A 657 8.72 11.87 17.02
CA GLY A 657 7.78 12.57 16.12
C GLY A 657 8.44 13.30 14.94
N GLY A 658 9.76 13.54 14.97
CA GLY A 658 10.50 14.23 13.91
C GLY A 658 10.91 13.35 12.72
N GLU A 659 11.59 13.95 11.74
CA GLU A 659 12.21 13.29 10.57
C GLU A 659 13.62 12.75 10.92
N SER A 660 13.94 11.53 10.47
CA SER A 660 15.31 11.00 10.50
C SER A 660 16.16 11.60 9.36
N VAL A 661 17.49 11.44 9.42
CA VAL A 661 18.37 11.85 8.31
C VAL A 661 18.01 11.09 7.03
N LYS A 662 17.65 9.79 7.13
CA LYS A 662 17.14 9.02 5.98
C LYS A 662 15.81 9.56 5.44
N ASP A 663 14.87 10.00 6.28
CA ASP A 663 13.61 10.60 5.82
C ASP A 663 13.88 11.85 4.97
N VAL A 664 14.74 12.74 5.47
CA VAL A 664 15.15 13.98 4.79
C VAL A 664 15.95 13.68 3.51
N ALA A 665 16.87 12.72 3.55
CA ALA A 665 17.64 12.30 2.37
C ALA A 665 16.75 11.69 1.27
N SER A 666 15.78 10.85 1.64
CA SER A 666 14.81 10.26 0.70
C SER A 666 13.94 11.33 0.05
N ARG A 667 13.55 12.34 0.84
CA ARG A 667 12.85 13.55 0.40
C ARG A 667 13.68 14.38 -0.58
N LEU A 668 14.95 14.62 -0.28
CA LEU A 668 15.84 15.41 -1.12
C LEU A 668 16.22 14.72 -2.43
N ALA A 669 16.30 13.39 -2.43
CA ALA A 669 16.44 12.62 -3.67
C ALA A 669 15.26 12.84 -4.63
N ARG A 670 14.01 12.87 -4.13
CA ARG A 670 12.84 13.22 -4.96
C ARG A 670 12.90 14.65 -5.48
N ALA A 671 13.28 15.61 -4.63
CA ALA A 671 13.45 17.00 -5.05
C ALA A 671 14.47 17.11 -6.21
N MET A 672 15.59 16.38 -6.15
CA MET A 672 16.55 16.31 -7.24
C MET A 672 15.97 15.68 -8.52
N THR A 673 15.28 14.54 -8.42
CA THR A 673 14.66 13.90 -9.60
C THR A 673 13.63 14.82 -10.27
N ILE A 674 12.81 15.53 -9.48
CA ILE A 674 11.85 16.52 -9.97
C ILE A 674 12.59 17.65 -10.71
N MET A 675 13.56 18.29 -10.05
CA MET A 675 14.35 19.40 -10.63
C MET A 675 15.04 19.00 -11.94
N GLU A 676 15.65 17.82 -12.01
CA GLU A 676 16.34 17.33 -13.21
C GLU A 676 15.35 16.99 -14.34
N SER A 677 14.15 16.49 -14.02
CA SER A 677 13.12 16.14 -15.00
C SER A 677 12.37 17.36 -15.59
N GLU A 678 12.27 18.46 -14.83
CA GLU A 678 11.59 19.68 -15.26
C GLU A 678 12.53 20.72 -15.87
N PHE A 679 13.79 20.74 -15.43
CA PHE A 679 14.77 21.78 -15.78
C PHE A 679 16.03 21.21 -16.44
N GLU A 680 15.88 20.19 -17.29
CA GLU A 680 17.00 19.59 -18.04
C GLU A 680 17.81 20.67 -18.79
N GLY A 681 19.13 20.61 -18.68
CA GLY A 681 20.05 21.56 -19.32
C GLY A 681 20.12 22.95 -18.69
N CYS A 682 19.34 23.24 -17.65
CA CYS A 682 19.40 24.51 -16.91
C CYS A 682 20.47 24.48 -15.80
N ALA A 683 20.90 25.66 -15.37
CA ALA A 683 21.62 25.86 -14.12
C ALA A 683 20.62 26.11 -12.99
N ILE A 684 20.65 25.27 -11.95
CA ILE A 684 19.64 25.28 -10.88
C ILE A 684 20.26 25.83 -9.59
N LEU A 685 19.68 26.91 -9.08
CA LEU A 685 19.95 27.46 -7.76
C LEU A 685 18.96 26.84 -6.75
N VAL A 686 19.47 26.13 -5.75
CA VAL A 686 18.66 25.53 -4.68
C VAL A 686 18.76 26.40 -3.42
N VAL A 687 17.61 26.81 -2.87
CA VAL A 687 17.49 27.69 -1.70
C VAL A 687 16.75 26.98 -0.57
N SER A 688 17.45 26.67 0.52
CA SER A 688 16.90 25.88 1.63
C SER A 688 17.63 26.16 2.96
N HIS A 689 17.34 25.35 3.96
CA HIS A 689 17.82 25.41 5.33
C HIS A 689 19.09 24.56 5.50
N GLY A 690 19.93 24.92 6.46
CA GLY A 690 21.30 24.40 6.50
C GLY A 690 21.44 22.90 6.74
N ASP A 691 20.58 22.31 7.59
CA ASP A 691 20.59 20.85 7.84
C ASP A 691 20.11 20.08 6.59
N THR A 692 19.02 20.55 5.99
CA THR A 692 18.48 20.06 4.71
C THR A 692 19.54 20.10 3.60
N LEU A 693 20.30 21.19 3.46
CA LEU A 693 21.37 21.29 2.46
C LEU A 693 22.60 20.43 2.76
N GLN A 694 23.01 20.31 4.02
CA GLN A 694 24.07 19.37 4.41
C GLN A 694 23.74 17.94 3.98
N ILE A 695 22.49 17.50 4.23
CA ILE A 695 22.01 16.17 3.84
C ILE A 695 21.96 16.03 2.31
N LEU A 696 21.52 17.06 1.57
CA LEU A 696 21.51 17.06 0.10
C LEU A 696 22.93 16.92 -0.50
N GLN A 697 23.91 17.69 0.01
CA GLN A 697 25.29 17.58 -0.46
C GLN A 697 25.89 16.21 -0.16
N THR A 698 25.55 15.61 0.99
CA THR A 698 26.01 14.28 1.40
C THR A 698 25.61 13.22 0.38
N ILE A 699 24.33 13.20 -0.03
CA ILE A 699 23.85 12.22 -1.03
C ILE A 699 24.34 12.55 -2.44
N LEU A 700 24.51 13.83 -2.82
CA LEU A 700 24.99 14.19 -4.16
C LEU A 700 26.47 13.84 -4.37
N LEU A 701 27.34 14.07 -3.38
CA LEU A 701 28.76 13.71 -3.49
C LEU A 701 28.94 12.18 -3.55
N ALA A 702 28.27 11.45 -2.65
CA ALA A 702 28.27 9.99 -2.68
C ALA A 702 27.69 9.43 -3.98
N ALA A 703 26.62 10.04 -4.52
CA ALA A 703 26.05 9.64 -5.80
C ALA A 703 27.02 9.87 -6.98
N ASN A 704 27.85 10.91 -6.94
CA ASN A 704 28.88 11.11 -7.97
C ASN A 704 29.97 10.04 -7.87
N GLU A 705 30.50 9.76 -6.68
CA GLU A 705 31.48 8.68 -6.46
C GLU A 705 30.93 7.32 -6.91
N HIS A 706 29.67 7.01 -6.57
CA HIS A 706 29.03 5.75 -6.97
C HIS A 706 28.78 5.67 -8.48
N LYS A 707 28.49 6.80 -9.15
CA LYS A 707 28.22 6.86 -10.60
C LYS A 707 29.45 6.60 -11.47
N GLU A 708 30.66 6.74 -10.93
CA GLU A 708 31.88 6.29 -11.63
C GLU A 708 32.04 4.76 -11.63
N THR A 709 31.27 4.03 -10.79
CA THR A 709 31.36 2.56 -10.65
C THR A 709 30.16 1.78 -11.22
N THR A 710 29.03 2.44 -11.48
CA THR A 710 27.80 1.79 -11.99
C THR A 710 27.02 2.70 -12.93
N ASP A 711 26.67 2.20 -14.11
CA ASP A 711 25.76 2.89 -15.03
C ASP A 711 24.30 2.67 -14.60
N GLY A 712 23.58 3.77 -14.35
CA GLY A 712 22.26 3.73 -13.73
C GLY A 712 21.60 5.11 -13.65
N ASP A 713 20.27 5.07 -13.60
CA ASP A 713 19.44 6.28 -13.49
C ASP A 713 19.66 7.00 -12.16
N LEU A 714 19.50 8.33 -12.17
CA LEU A 714 19.79 9.20 -11.04
C LEU A 714 18.99 8.82 -9.78
N ALA A 715 17.72 8.42 -9.93
CA ALA A 715 16.90 8.00 -8.81
C ALA A 715 17.48 6.75 -8.11
N SER A 716 17.89 5.73 -8.89
CA SER A 716 18.49 4.50 -8.37
C SER A 716 19.85 4.74 -7.72
N VAL A 717 20.69 5.61 -8.29
CA VAL A 717 21.99 5.97 -7.70
C VAL A 717 21.79 6.76 -6.39
N LEU A 718 20.85 7.72 -6.36
CA LEU A 718 20.52 8.47 -5.15
C LEU A 718 19.92 7.57 -4.05
N GLU A 719 19.16 6.53 -4.39
CA GLU A 719 18.66 5.56 -3.40
C GLU A 719 19.78 4.68 -2.83
N ALA A 720 20.68 4.17 -3.68
CA ALA A 720 21.78 3.28 -3.30
C ALA A 720 22.73 3.89 -2.26
N VAL A 721 22.98 5.21 -2.33
CA VAL A 721 23.92 5.90 -1.42
C VAL A 721 23.31 6.31 -0.07
N GLN A 722 22.01 6.11 0.16
CA GLN A 722 21.33 6.46 1.41
C GLN A 722 21.49 5.39 2.50
N VAL A 723 22.76 5.03 2.77
CA VAL A 723 23.17 4.06 3.79
C VAL A 723 23.75 4.75 5.02
N ALA A 724 23.64 4.12 6.20
CA ALA A 724 24.08 4.71 7.47
C ALA A 724 25.52 5.25 7.49
N PRO A 725 26.54 4.56 6.92
CA PRO A 725 27.92 5.08 6.90
C PRO A 725 28.11 6.37 6.11
N ILE A 726 27.16 6.74 5.25
CA ILE A 726 27.18 7.97 4.45
C ILE A 726 26.32 9.04 5.14
N LEU A 727 25.08 8.71 5.51
CA LEU A 727 24.14 9.66 6.11
C LEU A 727 24.59 10.18 7.49
N SER A 728 25.30 9.37 8.30
CA SER A 728 25.86 9.83 9.58
C SER A 728 26.96 10.89 9.42
N GLN A 729 27.51 11.06 8.21
CA GLN A 729 28.57 12.03 7.92
C GLN A 729 28.06 13.42 7.51
N HIS A 730 26.74 13.67 7.45
CA HIS A 730 26.21 14.90 6.86
C HIS A 730 26.75 16.19 7.47
N ARG A 731 27.03 16.21 8.78
CA ARG A 731 27.65 17.34 9.49
C ARG A 731 29.07 17.68 9.01
N LYS A 732 29.78 16.78 8.32
CA LYS A 732 31.08 17.08 7.67
C LYS A 732 30.96 18.11 6.54
N TYR A 733 29.76 18.24 5.97
CA TYR A 733 29.48 19.17 4.87
C TYR A 733 28.88 20.50 5.36
N SER A 734 29.00 20.82 6.66
CA SER A 734 28.54 22.08 7.24
C SER A 734 28.93 23.29 6.37
N LEU A 735 27.93 24.06 5.97
CA LEU A 735 28.07 25.28 5.19
C LEU A 735 28.22 26.48 6.14
N LEU A 736 29.05 27.45 5.76
CA LEU A 736 29.03 28.78 6.41
C LEU A 736 27.77 29.55 5.97
N THR A 737 27.32 30.51 6.77
CA THR A 737 26.14 31.33 6.41
C THR A 737 26.46 32.19 5.19
N GLY A 738 25.59 32.17 4.17
CA GLY A 738 25.85 32.82 2.89
C GLY A 738 26.89 32.13 2.00
N GLU A 739 27.39 30.94 2.35
CA GLU A 739 28.32 30.19 1.49
C GLU A 739 27.62 29.74 0.20
N LEU A 740 28.23 30.06 -0.93
CA LEU A 740 27.81 29.61 -2.25
C LEU A 740 28.70 28.43 -2.66
N ARG A 741 28.13 27.21 -2.69
CA ARG A 741 28.87 25.99 -3.00
C ARG A 741 28.35 25.36 -4.29
N GLY A 742 29.23 25.15 -5.26
CA GLY A 742 28.92 24.41 -6.49
C GLY A 742 28.85 22.90 -6.23
N VAL A 743 27.89 22.23 -6.88
CA VAL A 743 27.72 20.76 -6.85
C VAL A 743 27.66 20.24 -8.29
N ILE A 744 28.25 19.06 -8.50
CA ILE A 744 28.74 18.51 -9.80
C ILE A 744 27.65 18.27 -10.84
#